data_AF-A0A918TV89-F1
#
_entry.id   AF-A0A918TV89-F1
#
_cell.length_a   1.000
_cell.length_b   1.000
_cell.length_c   1.000
_cell.angle_alpha   90.00
_cell.angle_beta   90.00
_cell.angle_gamma   90.00
#
_symmetry.space_group_name_H-M   'P 1'
#
loop_
_entity.id
_entity.type
_entity.pdbx_description
1 polymer ?
#
loop_
_entity_poly.entity_id
_entity_poly.type
_entity_poly.pdbx_seq_one_letter_code
_entity_poly.pdbx_strand_id
1 'polypeptide(L)'
;MLITLDHLRHGQFHDDAVKLITKASQTELPTPFQIIYLADTNPQKCVELTGGLLKSLQNYREVPNYIVTKAFQAIANQWTKGGREVLFAIAKNSILPTSFTNDGQAPSIFSHAFAEMCLSSAQVPGDDLAELVDSATDTLSRQSLEKRAKNELLNSIWAQSARLPNPSLESHYWSNLTSNLKTLQQLAIESLVGLKQADTSQKAIKLLQAKKADARLGAAALLETLAEKECIPDLQNALESETSDKVKTALFSALAACGVEEDSAQPELPLPEILKSAAKLKLPKTSFLNLGALPPLLTQDGSALPEVGLTFLIAKQAKHKPVEPSPEILPLLSHLDLEKSGPFALALYQQWFASEQAAKDRWALTLAGLLGGQKIVPELIAPINDWALNSRHKLAEYAAQAISLVPGDEALTILDSLANRYRSKFKNIGKACRAALEAAAENRGVSLDELADLIVPTLGFDEEGQRPLEDSQIEAVLQPDFKLNFYNPDTEKETKSPPSTLSDTAKEDLKTLRKLIRETIKGQTARLEGCLVRQRRWDTARWQELFENHPLLQTYASNLVWATYDSASSLQRTFRRYPNGLLANAGGDLIEFEKDEVHIGMVHPLELSAEDLLAWQQHLERMKVKPPFAQLDRPVALLDSNHKNRKELKTADKKSLSCGTFRSRAEKRGWQRGSVVDAGGIWYYYKSYQGAGVDVFLHVEEMYVGQDPMEEITLGTAMFVQGDSVHIGSYEYNEPNNTDDPRVLAFGKVPPIVYSETVTDLEAITS
;
A
#
# COMPACT_ATOMS: atom_id res chain seq x y z
N MET A 1 38.57 -11.69 35.05
CA MET A 1 39.20 -13.01 35.23
C MET A 1 38.32 -14.02 34.49
N LEU A 2 38.76 -14.44 33.30
CA LEU A 2 38.00 -15.29 32.38
C LEU A 2 37.88 -16.70 32.96
N ILE A 3 36.77 -16.98 33.66
CA ILE A 3 36.35 -18.35 33.94
C ILE A 3 35.82 -18.90 32.61
N THR A 4 36.53 -19.86 32.02
CA THR A 4 36.12 -20.52 30.77
C THR A 4 34.98 -21.51 31.02
N LEU A 5 34.15 -21.71 29.99
CA LEU A 5 32.99 -22.62 29.95
C LEU A 5 33.27 -24.04 30.49
N ASP A 6 34.50 -24.54 30.34
CA ASP A 6 34.90 -25.86 30.81
C ASP A 6 34.94 -25.96 32.34
N HIS A 7 35.33 -24.89 33.04
CA HIS A 7 35.43 -24.91 34.50
C HIS A 7 34.05 -24.96 35.18
N LEU A 8 33.03 -24.35 34.58
CA LEU A 8 31.66 -24.34 35.11
C LEU A 8 30.92 -25.66 34.83
N ARG A 9 31.26 -26.38 33.75
CA ARG A 9 30.59 -27.64 33.37
C ARG A 9 30.99 -28.86 34.23
N HIS A 10 32.16 -28.84 34.87
CA HIS A 10 32.72 -30.02 35.52
C HIS A 10 32.50 -30.11 37.04
N GLY A 11 31.67 -29.22 37.62
CA GLY A 11 31.15 -29.36 38.99
C GLY A 11 32.17 -29.31 40.15
N GLN A 12 33.47 -29.10 39.89
CA GLN A 12 34.51 -29.26 40.90
C GLN A 12 34.70 -28.05 41.85
N PHE A 13 34.02 -26.92 41.62
CA PHE A 13 34.21 -25.70 42.41
C PHE A 13 32.92 -24.86 42.57
N HIS A 14 31.83 -25.45 43.07
CA HIS A 14 30.55 -24.72 43.20
C HIS A 14 30.64 -23.45 44.06
N ASP A 15 31.12 -23.57 45.29
CA ASP A 15 31.14 -22.45 46.24
C ASP A 15 32.14 -21.35 45.86
N ASP A 16 33.29 -21.75 45.31
CA ASP A 16 34.33 -20.80 44.88
C ASP A 16 33.93 -20.07 43.59
N ALA A 17 33.27 -20.76 42.65
CA ALA A 17 32.71 -20.12 41.46
C ALA A 17 31.59 -19.12 41.82
N VAL A 18 30.68 -19.48 42.73
CA VAL A 18 29.61 -18.58 43.21
C VAL A 18 30.21 -17.33 43.88
N LYS A 19 31.24 -17.49 44.73
CA LYS A 19 31.95 -16.36 45.35
C LYS A 19 32.66 -15.47 44.32
N LEU A 20 33.32 -16.06 43.32
CA LEU A 20 34.03 -15.31 42.28
C LEU A 20 33.07 -14.53 41.38
N ILE A 21 31.96 -15.15 40.95
CA ILE A 21 30.92 -14.48 40.16
C ILE A 21 30.30 -13.35 40.98
N THR A 22 30.00 -13.58 42.26
CA THR A 22 29.47 -12.55 43.18
C THR A 22 30.43 -11.36 43.28
N LYS A 23 31.73 -11.61 43.41
CA LYS A 23 32.75 -10.54 43.51
C LYS A 23 32.91 -9.78 42.19
N ALA A 24 32.87 -10.46 41.04
CA ALA A 24 32.95 -9.83 39.72
C ALA A 24 31.71 -8.96 39.42
N SER A 25 30.53 -9.40 39.84
CA SER A 25 29.27 -8.67 39.65
C SER A 25 29.15 -7.36 40.46
N GLN A 26 30.09 -7.10 41.39
CA GLN A 26 30.20 -5.82 42.09
C GLN A 26 30.91 -4.75 41.25
N THR A 27 31.62 -5.15 40.18
CA THR A 27 32.46 -4.26 39.35
C THR A 27 32.08 -4.29 37.87
N GLU A 28 31.50 -5.39 37.36
CA GLU A 28 31.12 -5.58 35.95
C GLU A 28 29.75 -6.27 35.82
N LEU A 29 29.09 -6.11 34.67
CA LEU A 29 27.86 -6.82 34.34
C LEU A 29 28.13 -8.34 34.20
N PRO A 30 27.42 -9.23 34.92
CA PRO A 30 27.57 -10.66 34.75
C PRO A 30 27.06 -11.06 33.37
N THR A 31 27.83 -11.91 32.70
CA THR A 31 27.50 -12.45 31.39
C THR A 31 26.24 -13.32 31.48
N PRO A 32 25.47 -13.49 30.37
CA PRO A 32 24.33 -14.41 30.34
C PRO A 32 24.67 -15.81 30.87
N PHE A 33 25.88 -16.31 30.61
CA PHE A 33 26.36 -17.59 31.11
C PHE A 33 26.53 -17.66 32.63
N GLN A 34 27.00 -16.59 33.26
CA GLN A 34 27.13 -16.51 34.72
C GLN A 34 25.76 -16.47 35.39
N ILE A 35 24.79 -15.80 34.78
CA ILE A 35 23.40 -15.76 35.22
C ILE A 35 22.77 -17.16 35.12
N ILE A 36 22.98 -17.86 34.00
CA ILE A 36 22.51 -19.25 33.81
C ILE A 36 23.08 -20.18 34.88
N TYR A 37 24.39 -20.11 35.11
CA TYR A 37 25.05 -20.96 36.10
C TYR A 37 24.54 -20.68 37.52
N LEU A 38 24.33 -19.41 37.89
CA LEU A 38 23.80 -19.06 39.20
C LEU A 38 22.33 -19.46 39.36
N ALA A 39 21.51 -19.31 38.31
CA ALA A 39 20.12 -19.78 38.32
C ALA A 39 20.07 -21.29 38.62
N ASP A 40 20.94 -22.08 37.98
CA ASP A 40 20.98 -23.53 38.16
C ASP A 40 21.51 -23.99 39.52
N THR A 41 22.32 -23.17 40.21
CA THR A 41 23.17 -23.65 41.32
C THR A 41 22.94 -22.93 42.63
N ASN A 42 22.50 -21.67 42.59
CA ASN A 42 22.12 -20.89 43.76
C ASN A 42 21.09 -19.80 43.38
N PRO A 43 19.81 -20.19 43.20
CA PRO A 43 18.75 -19.29 42.72
C PRO A 43 18.57 -18.04 43.58
N GLN A 44 18.66 -18.19 44.91
CA GLN A 44 18.51 -17.08 45.85
C GLN A 44 19.62 -16.04 45.68
N LYS A 45 20.86 -16.48 45.43
CA LYS A 45 21.97 -15.59 45.09
C LYS A 45 21.81 -14.97 43.69
N CYS A 46 21.25 -15.72 42.73
CA CYS A 46 20.90 -15.19 41.42
C CYS A 46 19.89 -14.03 41.54
N VAL A 47 18.89 -14.13 42.43
CA VAL A 47 17.95 -13.04 42.72
C VAL A 47 18.66 -11.81 43.30
N GLU A 48 19.49 -12.00 44.34
CA GLU A 48 20.23 -10.89 44.95
C GLU A 48 21.14 -10.16 43.96
N LEU A 49 21.85 -10.92 43.12
CA LEU A 49 22.78 -10.38 42.12
C LEU A 49 22.04 -9.70 40.97
N THR A 50 20.93 -10.27 40.49
CA THR A 50 20.10 -9.65 39.45
C THR A 50 19.44 -8.38 39.98
N GLY A 51 18.98 -8.36 41.22
CA GLY A 51 18.47 -7.16 41.89
C GLY A 51 19.52 -6.07 42.08
N GLY A 52 20.76 -6.45 42.43
CA GLY A 52 21.91 -5.53 42.49
C GLY A 52 22.28 -4.99 41.11
N LEU A 53 22.24 -5.85 40.09
CA LEU A 53 22.50 -5.49 38.71
C LEU A 53 21.51 -4.46 38.17
N LEU A 54 20.22 -4.70 38.37
CA LEU A 54 19.14 -3.81 37.95
C LEU A 54 19.27 -2.43 38.59
N LYS A 55 19.75 -2.34 39.83
CA LYS A 55 20.09 -1.07 40.49
C LYS A 55 21.32 -0.40 39.89
N SER A 56 22.36 -1.17 39.54
CA SER A 56 23.60 -0.64 38.94
C SER A 56 23.45 -0.16 37.49
N LEU A 57 22.51 -0.77 36.74
CA LEU A 57 22.20 -0.47 35.34
C LEU A 57 21.57 0.93 35.14
N GLN A 58 21.08 1.57 36.21
CA GLN A 58 20.69 2.98 36.20
C GLN A 58 21.85 3.93 35.83
N ASN A 59 23.10 3.47 35.97
CA ASN A 59 24.30 4.25 35.69
C ASN A 59 24.93 3.97 34.30
N TYR A 60 24.39 3.02 33.52
CA TYR A 60 24.96 2.63 32.22
C TYR A 60 24.04 3.06 31.07
N ARG A 61 24.54 3.94 30.19
CA ARG A 61 23.79 4.47 29.03
C ARG A 61 23.69 3.50 27.84
N GLU A 62 24.50 2.44 27.79
CA GLU A 62 24.67 1.62 26.57
C GLU A 62 24.80 0.12 26.87
N VAL A 63 23.72 -0.54 27.30
CA VAL A 63 23.68 -2.01 27.32
C VAL A 63 22.84 -2.51 26.14
N PRO A 64 23.40 -3.33 25.23
CA PRO A 64 22.63 -3.86 24.10
C PRO A 64 21.44 -4.72 24.55
N ASN A 65 20.24 -4.43 24.01
CA ASN A 65 18.97 -5.14 24.31
C ASN A 65 19.14 -6.67 24.26
N TYR A 66 19.87 -7.15 23.26
CA TYR A 66 20.09 -8.57 23.03
C TYR A 66 20.74 -9.31 24.22
N ILE A 67 21.65 -8.67 24.96
CA ILE A 67 22.37 -9.34 26.07
C ILE A 67 21.42 -9.55 27.25
N VAL A 68 20.62 -8.52 27.56
CA VAL A 68 19.57 -8.58 28.59
C VAL A 68 18.51 -9.61 28.17
N THR A 69 18.08 -9.56 26.90
CA THR A 69 17.12 -10.51 26.34
C THR A 69 17.62 -11.95 26.31
N LYS A 70 18.93 -12.21 26.23
CA LYS A 70 19.44 -13.59 26.34
C LYS A 70 19.54 -14.09 27.77
N ALA A 71 19.87 -13.21 28.71
CA ALA A 71 20.04 -13.58 30.12
C ALA A 71 18.72 -14.07 30.75
N PHE A 72 17.64 -13.28 30.68
CA PHE A 72 16.37 -13.70 31.28
C PHE A 72 15.71 -14.87 30.52
N GLN A 73 16.05 -15.13 29.24
CA GLN A 73 15.47 -16.18 28.41
C GLN A 73 16.01 -17.50 28.94
N ALA A 74 17.30 -17.47 29.28
CA ALA A 74 17.95 -18.58 29.88
C ALA A 74 17.51 -18.82 31.34
N ILE A 75 17.13 -17.76 32.09
CA ILE A 75 16.43 -17.92 33.38
C ILE A 75 15.06 -18.61 33.16
N ALA A 76 14.26 -18.15 32.19
CA ALA A 76 12.95 -18.71 31.89
C ALA A 76 13.03 -20.18 31.43
N ASN A 77 14.04 -20.53 30.63
CA ASN A 77 14.33 -21.91 30.19
C ASN A 77 14.78 -22.85 31.33
N GLN A 78 14.95 -22.34 32.54
CA GLN A 78 15.25 -23.11 33.75
C GLN A 78 14.12 -22.93 34.78
N TRP A 79 12.87 -22.85 34.31
CA TRP A 79 11.69 -22.54 35.13
C TRP A 79 11.61 -23.38 36.41
N THR A 80 11.84 -24.70 36.30
CA THR A 80 11.78 -25.66 37.41
C THR A 80 13.03 -25.71 38.29
N LYS A 81 14.09 -24.97 37.93
CA LYS A 81 15.36 -24.91 38.66
C LYS A 81 15.63 -23.50 39.19
N GLY A 82 14.65 -22.90 39.86
CA GLY A 82 14.81 -21.57 40.48
C GLY A 82 14.46 -20.39 39.56
N GLY A 83 14.24 -20.62 38.26
CA GLY A 83 13.89 -19.57 37.30
C GLY A 83 12.56 -18.90 37.61
N ARG A 84 11.57 -19.67 38.09
CA ARG A 84 10.26 -19.17 38.56
C ARG A 84 10.44 -18.15 39.68
N GLU A 85 11.12 -18.52 40.75
CA GLU A 85 11.34 -17.64 41.91
C GLU A 85 12.08 -16.36 41.52
N VAL A 86 13.06 -16.48 40.62
CA VAL A 86 13.84 -15.34 40.12
C VAL A 86 12.96 -14.37 39.33
N LEU A 87 12.16 -14.86 38.37
CA LEU A 87 11.31 -14.00 37.55
C LEU A 87 10.18 -13.36 38.35
N PHE A 88 9.56 -14.07 39.29
CA PHE A 88 8.55 -13.48 40.19
C PHE A 88 9.15 -12.49 41.19
N ALA A 89 10.34 -12.76 41.73
CA ALA A 89 11.03 -11.81 42.60
C ALA A 89 11.38 -10.54 41.82
N ILE A 90 11.80 -10.67 40.57
CA ILE A 90 12.02 -9.54 39.66
C ILE A 90 10.69 -8.82 39.39
N ALA A 91 9.62 -9.51 38.97
CA ALA A 91 8.32 -8.88 38.70
C ALA A 91 7.80 -8.07 39.91
N LYS A 92 7.99 -8.58 41.13
CA LYS A 92 7.56 -7.96 42.39
C LYS A 92 8.47 -6.83 42.88
N ASN A 93 9.78 -6.88 42.58
CA ASN A 93 10.78 -5.98 43.16
C ASN A 93 11.51 -5.10 42.13
N SER A 94 11.20 -5.21 40.84
CA SER A 94 11.83 -4.42 39.78
C SER A 94 11.51 -2.96 39.95
N ILE A 95 12.50 -2.22 40.45
CA ILE A 95 12.58 -0.77 40.36
C ILE A 95 12.79 -0.45 38.87
N LEU A 96 11.70 -0.21 38.14
CA LEU A 96 11.82 0.44 36.83
C LEU A 96 12.39 1.85 37.13
N PRO A 97 13.42 2.31 36.41
CA PRO A 97 14.11 3.56 36.74
C PRO A 97 13.13 4.71 36.98
N THR A 98 13.25 5.35 38.15
CA THR A 98 12.37 6.43 38.60
C THR A 98 12.74 7.79 38.00
N SER A 99 13.81 7.89 37.19
CA SER A 99 14.27 9.15 36.61
C SER A 99 14.58 8.99 35.12
N PHE A 100 13.78 9.66 34.30
CA PHE A 100 14.12 9.96 32.91
C PHE A 100 15.19 11.07 32.89
N THR A 101 16.23 10.91 32.09
CA THR A 101 17.01 12.07 31.63
C THR A 101 16.15 12.91 30.68
N ASN A 102 16.37 14.23 30.67
CA ASN A 102 15.60 15.23 29.91
C ASN A 102 15.46 14.94 28.38
N ASP A 103 16.18 13.97 27.84
CA ASP A 103 16.16 13.57 26.43
C ASP A 103 15.29 12.33 26.13
N GLY A 104 14.50 11.83 27.10
CA GLY A 104 13.44 10.84 26.82
C GLY A 104 13.90 9.40 26.51
N GLN A 105 15.17 9.07 26.68
CA GLN A 105 15.73 7.71 26.59
C GLN A 105 16.51 7.47 27.90
N ALA A 106 16.23 6.51 28.79
CA ALA A 106 15.57 5.22 28.73
C ALA A 106 14.86 4.91 30.08
N PRO A 107 13.87 3.99 30.14
CA PRO A 107 14.11 2.56 29.91
C PRO A 107 12.93 1.84 29.21
N SER A 108 12.88 1.88 27.87
CA SER A 108 12.04 0.96 27.09
C SER A 108 12.66 -0.43 26.98
N ILE A 109 13.99 -0.53 27.05
CA ILE A 109 14.77 -1.75 26.81
C ILE A 109 14.47 -2.84 27.84
N PHE A 110 14.44 -2.50 29.13
CA PHE A 110 14.32 -3.50 30.20
C PHE A 110 12.91 -4.04 30.36
N SER A 111 11.89 -3.19 30.25
CA SER A 111 10.49 -3.63 30.23
C SER A 111 10.13 -4.38 28.96
N HIS A 112 10.69 -3.96 27.82
CA HIS A 112 10.48 -4.64 26.55
C HIS A 112 11.17 -6.00 26.55
N ALA A 113 12.42 -6.10 27.01
CA ALA A 113 13.10 -7.37 27.21
C ALA A 113 12.32 -8.23 28.21
N PHE A 114 12.00 -7.71 29.40
CA PHE A 114 11.22 -8.46 30.39
C PHE A 114 9.91 -9.00 29.82
N ALA A 115 9.12 -8.18 29.11
CA ALA A 115 7.90 -8.60 28.44
C ALA A 115 8.11 -9.61 27.30
N GLU A 116 9.05 -9.33 26.39
CA GLU A 116 9.42 -10.19 25.26
C GLU A 116 9.79 -11.60 25.74
N MET A 117 10.30 -11.73 26.95
CA MET A 117 10.86 -12.98 27.46
C MET A 117 9.89 -13.78 28.30
N CYS A 118 9.05 -13.09 29.07
CA CYS A 118 7.88 -13.72 29.67
C CYS A 118 6.98 -14.34 28.61
N LEU A 119 6.91 -13.73 27.42
CA LEU A 119 6.01 -14.13 26.34
C LEU A 119 6.66 -15.04 25.27
N SER A 120 7.99 -15.06 25.14
CA SER A 120 8.71 -15.90 24.15
C SER A 120 9.21 -17.25 24.67
N SER A 121 9.10 -17.55 25.98
CA SER A 121 9.62 -18.80 26.54
C SER A 121 8.53 -19.88 26.62
N ALA A 122 8.64 -20.89 25.77
CA ALA A 122 7.69 -22.02 25.66
C ALA A 122 7.58 -22.92 26.91
N GLN A 123 8.29 -22.60 28.00
CA GLN A 123 8.40 -23.44 29.20
C GLN A 123 7.69 -22.88 30.44
N VAL A 124 7.11 -21.67 30.36
CA VAL A 124 6.35 -21.08 31.47
C VAL A 124 4.92 -21.65 31.47
N PRO A 125 4.44 -22.27 32.57
CA PRO A 125 3.05 -22.69 32.68
C PRO A 125 2.09 -21.50 32.54
N GLY A 126 0.96 -21.70 31.88
CA GLY A 126 0.00 -20.63 31.58
C GLY A 126 -0.52 -19.87 32.81
N ASP A 127 -0.83 -20.58 33.90
CA ASP A 127 -1.29 -19.95 35.15
C ASP A 127 -0.21 -19.09 35.80
N ASP A 128 1.05 -19.56 35.78
CA ASP A 128 2.20 -18.82 36.26
C ASP A 128 2.46 -17.57 35.39
N LEU A 129 2.23 -17.66 34.07
CA LEU A 129 2.37 -16.53 33.16
C LEU A 129 1.34 -15.42 33.47
N ALA A 130 0.08 -15.78 33.70
CA ALA A 130 -0.95 -14.83 34.09
C ALA A 130 -0.61 -14.14 35.41
N GLU A 131 -0.18 -14.91 36.43
CA GLU A 131 0.23 -14.37 37.73
C GLU A 131 1.46 -13.44 37.60
N LEU A 132 2.40 -13.76 36.71
CA LEU A 132 3.58 -12.94 36.46
C LEU A 132 3.22 -11.59 35.81
N VAL A 133 2.31 -11.60 34.82
CA VAL A 133 1.79 -10.39 34.16
C VAL A 133 1.01 -9.53 35.15
N ASP A 134 0.19 -10.14 36.01
CA ASP A 134 -0.51 -9.45 37.09
C ASP A 134 0.47 -8.79 38.05
N SER A 135 1.48 -9.52 38.49
CA SER A 135 2.51 -9.00 39.38
C SER A 135 3.28 -7.83 38.75
N ALA A 136 3.59 -7.90 37.46
CA ALA A 136 4.27 -6.83 36.74
C ALA A 136 3.38 -5.59 36.58
N THR A 137 2.11 -5.78 36.22
CA THR A 137 1.14 -4.71 36.01
C THR A 137 0.78 -4.02 37.32
N ASP A 138 0.57 -4.78 38.40
CA ASP A 138 0.33 -4.26 39.75
C ASP A 138 1.53 -3.45 40.26
N THR A 139 2.75 -3.96 40.07
CA THR A 139 3.98 -3.23 40.42
C THR A 139 4.10 -1.92 39.64
N LEU A 140 3.85 -1.94 38.32
CA LEU A 140 3.84 -0.73 37.47
C LEU A 140 2.78 0.29 37.92
N SER A 141 1.61 -0.18 38.35
CA SER A 141 0.53 0.68 38.82
C SER A 141 0.93 1.47 40.08
N ARG A 142 1.65 0.82 41.01
CA ARG A 142 2.08 1.36 42.32
C ARG A 142 3.27 2.31 42.23
N GLN A 143 4.03 2.30 41.15
CA GLN A 143 5.19 3.18 41.00
C GLN A 143 4.80 4.64 40.75
N SER A 144 5.60 5.57 41.28
CA SER A 144 5.43 7.01 41.05
C SER A 144 6.10 7.43 39.73
N LEU A 145 5.44 7.11 38.61
CA LEU A 145 5.89 7.44 37.25
C LEU A 145 4.92 8.40 36.56
N GLU A 146 5.42 9.18 35.60
CA GLU A 146 4.57 9.98 34.71
C GLU A 146 3.60 9.10 33.91
N LYS A 147 2.39 9.63 33.67
CA LYS A 147 1.33 8.90 32.95
C LYS A 147 1.77 8.39 31.57
N ARG A 148 2.57 9.18 30.85
CA ARG A 148 3.10 8.80 29.53
C ARG A 148 4.03 7.59 29.62
N ALA A 149 4.98 7.62 30.56
CA ALA A 149 5.91 6.52 30.78
C ALA A 149 5.18 5.22 31.19
N LYS A 150 4.20 5.31 32.08
CA LYS A 150 3.37 4.15 32.44
C LYS A 150 2.68 3.53 31.23
N ASN A 151 2.12 4.36 30.34
CA ASN A 151 1.44 3.88 29.14
C ASN A 151 2.40 3.23 28.13
N GLU A 152 3.58 3.80 27.92
CA GLU A 152 4.61 3.23 27.02
C GLU A 152 5.12 1.86 27.53
N LEU A 153 5.30 1.72 28.84
CA LEU A 153 5.67 0.46 29.47
C LEU A 153 4.56 -0.59 29.35
N LEU A 154 3.31 -0.20 29.62
CA LEU A 154 2.15 -1.08 29.47
C LEU A 154 1.97 -1.52 28.01
N ASN A 155 2.12 -0.61 27.04
CA ASN A 155 2.09 -0.94 25.61
C ASN A 155 3.18 -1.95 25.25
N SER A 156 4.40 -1.80 25.79
CA SER A 156 5.50 -2.72 25.50
C SER A 156 5.24 -4.13 26.02
N ILE A 157 4.55 -4.25 27.16
CA ILE A 157 4.14 -5.54 27.73
C ILE A 157 3.17 -6.26 26.78
N TRP A 158 2.14 -5.56 26.31
CA TRP A 158 1.10 -6.14 25.46
C TRP A 158 1.48 -6.24 23.96
N ALA A 159 2.48 -5.48 23.49
CA ALA A 159 2.93 -5.56 22.09
C ALA A 159 3.47 -6.95 21.72
N GLN A 160 4.08 -7.64 22.68
CA GLN A 160 4.60 -8.99 22.47
C GLN A 160 3.50 -10.04 22.53
N SER A 161 2.43 -9.81 23.30
CA SER A 161 1.30 -10.74 23.35
C SER A 161 0.49 -10.73 22.06
N ALA A 162 0.47 -9.62 21.33
CA ALA A 162 -0.12 -9.55 20.00
C ALA A 162 0.66 -10.39 18.97
N ARG A 163 1.99 -10.51 19.12
CA ARG A 163 2.83 -11.35 18.25
C ARG A 163 2.70 -12.85 18.56
N LEU A 164 2.55 -13.18 19.85
CA LEU A 164 2.39 -14.55 20.35
C LEU A 164 1.21 -14.60 21.35
N PRO A 165 -0.04 -14.70 20.87
CA PRO A 165 -1.23 -14.76 21.71
C PRO A 165 -1.23 -16.01 22.60
N ASN A 166 -1.53 -15.83 23.89
CA ASN A 166 -1.58 -16.92 24.86
C ASN A 166 -2.97 -17.05 25.52
N PRO A 167 -3.65 -18.20 25.44
CA PRO A 167 -4.99 -18.39 26.01
C PRO A 167 -5.08 -18.08 27.51
N SER A 168 -4.00 -18.28 28.28
CA SER A 168 -4.00 -17.99 29.72
C SER A 168 -4.10 -16.48 30.05
N LEU A 169 -3.90 -15.61 29.06
CA LEU A 169 -4.02 -14.15 29.19
C LEU A 169 -5.33 -13.60 28.62
N GLU A 170 -6.27 -14.45 28.21
CA GLU A 170 -7.51 -14.05 27.55
C GLU A 170 -8.31 -13.02 28.35
N SER A 171 -8.43 -13.21 29.67
CA SER A 171 -9.12 -12.28 30.57
C SER A 171 -8.54 -10.87 30.53
N HIS A 172 -7.21 -10.76 30.39
CA HIS A 172 -6.52 -9.48 30.33
C HIS A 172 -6.72 -8.81 28.98
N TYR A 173 -6.73 -9.57 27.88
CA TYR A 173 -7.03 -9.01 26.57
C TYR A 173 -8.44 -8.40 26.55
N TRP A 174 -9.44 -9.10 27.08
CA TRP A 174 -10.80 -8.55 27.23
C TRP A 174 -10.85 -7.32 28.13
N SER A 175 -10.06 -7.29 29.20
CA SER A 175 -9.93 -6.10 30.06
C SER A 175 -9.34 -4.91 29.28
N ASN A 176 -8.24 -5.13 28.57
CA ASN A 176 -7.54 -4.11 27.78
C ASN A 176 -8.35 -3.60 26.59
N LEU A 177 -9.22 -4.43 26.01
CA LEU A 177 -10.15 -4.02 24.97
C LEU A 177 -11.07 -2.88 25.42
N THR A 178 -11.42 -2.85 26.72
CA THR A 178 -12.26 -1.79 27.31
C THR A 178 -11.49 -0.54 27.73
N SER A 179 -10.18 -0.51 27.50
CA SER A 179 -9.32 0.62 27.83
C SER A 179 -9.62 1.84 26.97
N ASN A 180 -9.46 3.04 27.55
CA ASN A 180 -9.51 4.29 26.80
C ASN A 180 -8.19 4.61 26.06
N LEU A 181 -7.17 3.77 26.22
CA LEU A 181 -5.90 3.87 25.52
C LEU A 181 -5.98 3.10 24.20
N LYS A 182 -6.08 3.84 23.08
CA LYS A 182 -6.22 3.29 21.73
C LYS A 182 -5.15 2.23 21.40
N THR A 183 -3.90 2.43 21.83
CA THR A 183 -2.81 1.47 21.60
C THR A 183 -3.04 0.14 22.31
N LEU A 184 -3.50 0.15 23.56
CA LEU A 184 -3.78 -1.10 24.29
C LEU A 184 -5.01 -1.81 23.75
N GLN A 185 -6.02 -1.04 23.37
CA GLN A 185 -7.21 -1.58 22.72
C GLN A 185 -6.84 -2.30 21.41
N GLN A 186 -5.99 -1.69 20.58
CA GLN A 186 -5.50 -2.31 19.35
C GLN A 186 -4.71 -3.61 19.60
N LEU A 187 -3.77 -3.59 20.55
CA LEU A 187 -2.98 -4.77 20.92
C LEU A 187 -3.86 -5.91 21.49
N ALA A 188 -4.94 -5.55 22.20
CA ALA A 188 -5.92 -6.51 22.68
C ALA A 188 -6.72 -7.13 21.53
N ILE A 189 -7.10 -6.35 20.51
CA ILE A 189 -7.77 -6.85 19.31
C ILE A 189 -6.88 -7.88 18.61
N GLU A 190 -5.63 -7.51 18.31
CA GLU A 190 -4.65 -8.39 17.66
C GLU A 190 -4.44 -9.69 18.45
N SER A 191 -4.34 -9.60 19.78
CA SER A 191 -4.20 -10.76 20.65
C SER A 191 -5.45 -11.66 20.62
N LEU A 192 -6.67 -11.09 20.76
CA LEU A 192 -7.93 -11.85 20.76
C LEU A 192 -8.19 -12.55 19.43
N VAL A 193 -7.96 -11.85 18.30
CA VAL A 193 -8.07 -12.43 16.95
C VAL A 193 -7.07 -13.58 16.78
N GLY A 194 -5.84 -13.38 17.24
CA GLY A 194 -4.78 -14.39 17.13
C GLY A 194 -5.02 -15.65 17.99
N LEU A 195 -5.84 -15.58 19.05
CA LEU A 195 -6.26 -16.76 19.82
C LEU A 195 -7.18 -17.70 19.03
N LYS A 196 -7.89 -17.19 18.01
CA LYS A 196 -8.80 -17.97 17.14
C LYS A 196 -9.84 -18.79 17.91
N GLN A 197 -10.41 -18.24 18.98
CA GLN A 197 -11.48 -18.88 19.73
C GLN A 197 -12.82 -18.72 19.02
N ALA A 198 -13.63 -19.79 18.98
CA ALA A 198 -14.91 -19.77 18.29
C ALA A 198 -15.99 -18.85 18.93
N ASP A 199 -15.79 -18.40 20.17
CA ASP A 199 -16.75 -17.59 20.91
C ASP A 199 -16.37 -16.10 20.99
N THR A 200 -15.28 -15.68 20.32
CA THR A 200 -14.77 -14.30 20.38
C THR A 200 -15.83 -13.29 19.93
N SER A 201 -16.48 -13.51 18.79
CA SER A 201 -17.52 -12.61 18.25
C SER A 201 -18.72 -12.50 19.18
N GLN A 202 -19.15 -13.60 19.79
CA GLN A 202 -20.27 -13.62 20.73
C GLN A 202 -19.96 -12.84 22.02
N LYS A 203 -18.72 -12.92 22.52
CA LYS A 203 -18.25 -12.12 23.66
C LYS A 203 -18.20 -10.63 23.30
N ALA A 204 -17.73 -10.28 22.10
CA ALA A 204 -17.69 -8.91 21.61
C ALA A 204 -19.10 -8.30 21.46
N ILE A 205 -20.05 -9.04 20.90
CA ILE A 205 -21.46 -8.62 20.77
C ILE A 205 -22.06 -8.27 22.13
N LYS A 206 -21.84 -9.10 23.16
CA LYS A 206 -22.31 -8.79 24.52
C LYS A 206 -21.72 -7.48 25.05
N LEU A 207 -20.49 -7.16 24.67
CA LEU A 207 -19.77 -5.96 25.10
C LEU A 207 -20.29 -4.68 24.41
N LEU A 208 -20.98 -4.79 23.27
CA LEU A 208 -21.73 -3.68 22.65
C LEU A 208 -22.84 -3.13 23.55
N GLN A 209 -23.32 -3.90 24.53
CA GLN A 209 -24.33 -3.47 25.50
C GLN A 209 -23.71 -2.85 26.77
N ALA A 210 -22.39 -2.62 26.79
CA ALA A 210 -21.71 -2.07 27.95
C ALA A 210 -22.12 -0.60 28.23
N LYS A 211 -22.21 -0.24 29.51
CA LYS A 211 -22.54 1.14 29.93
C LYS A 211 -21.52 2.18 29.45
N LYS A 212 -20.23 1.82 29.37
CA LYS A 212 -19.14 2.73 29.00
C LYS A 212 -18.93 2.73 27.49
N ALA A 213 -18.86 3.92 26.89
CA ALA A 213 -18.63 4.08 25.45
C ALA A 213 -17.29 3.47 24.98
N ASP A 214 -16.22 3.57 25.76
CA ASP A 214 -14.91 2.99 25.40
C ASP A 214 -14.96 1.46 25.25
N ALA A 215 -15.80 0.79 26.06
CA ALA A 215 -15.99 -0.66 25.95
C ALA A 215 -16.76 -1.04 24.68
N ARG A 216 -17.81 -0.28 24.34
CA ARG A 216 -18.55 -0.47 23.09
C ARG A 216 -17.70 -0.16 21.86
N LEU A 217 -16.85 0.86 21.95
CA LEU A 217 -15.90 1.22 20.89
C LEU A 217 -14.90 0.10 20.62
N GLY A 218 -14.32 -0.49 21.68
CA GLY A 218 -13.41 -1.63 21.55
C GLY A 218 -14.10 -2.88 21.00
N ALA A 219 -15.34 -3.13 21.41
CA ALA A 219 -16.15 -4.23 20.87
C ALA A 219 -16.43 -4.06 19.37
N ALA A 220 -16.83 -2.85 18.93
CA ALA A 220 -17.07 -2.55 17.52
C ALA A 220 -15.78 -2.73 16.68
N ALA A 221 -14.64 -2.23 17.15
CA ALA A 221 -13.35 -2.37 16.45
C ALA A 221 -12.86 -3.84 16.38
N LEU A 222 -13.15 -4.65 17.40
CA LEU A 222 -12.86 -6.09 17.34
C LEU A 222 -13.73 -6.79 16.30
N LEU A 223 -15.03 -6.49 16.26
CA LEU A 223 -15.96 -7.07 15.29
C LEU A 223 -15.63 -6.64 13.86
N GLU A 224 -15.20 -5.39 13.67
CA GLU A 224 -14.66 -4.91 12.39
C GLU A 224 -13.46 -5.74 11.91
N THR A 225 -12.54 -6.09 12.82
CA THR A 225 -11.36 -6.89 12.47
C THR A 225 -11.71 -8.35 12.16
N LEU A 226 -12.75 -8.89 12.82
CA LEU A 226 -13.23 -10.26 12.57
C LEU A 226 -14.02 -10.38 11.27
N ALA A 227 -14.79 -9.33 10.92
CA ALA A 227 -15.56 -9.23 9.67
C ALA A 227 -16.50 -10.42 9.40
N GLU A 228 -17.06 -11.01 10.46
CA GLU A 228 -17.96 -12.17 10.36
C GLU A 228 -19.38 -11.72 9.96
N LYS A 229 -19.93 -12.30 8.89
CA LYS A 229 -21.25 -11.93 8.36
C LYS A 229 -22.39 -12.26 9.33
N GLU A 230 -22.20 -13.24 10.19
CA GLU A 230 -23.17 -13.62 11.22
C GLU A 230 -23.44 -12.49 12.23
N CYS A 231 -22.52 -11.53 12.39
CA CYS A 231 -22.64 -10.43 13.35
C CYS A 231 -23.49 -9.25 12.86
N ILE A 232 -23.87 -9.21 11.57
CA ILE A 232 -24.59 -8.07 10.95
C ILE A 232 -25.85 -7.67 11.74
N PRO A 233 -26.77 -8.60 12.12
CA PRO A 233 -28.00 -8.21 12.83
C PRO A 233 -27.74 -7.56 14.19
N ASP A 234 -26.73 -8.05 14.92
CA ASP A 234 -26.35 -7.51 16.23
C ASP A 234 -25.70 -6.14 16.11
N LEU A 235 -24.87 -5.92 15.08
CA LEU A 235 -24.26 -4.62 14.78
C LEU A 235 -25.31 -3.57 14.39
N GLN A 236 -26.29 -3.93 13.56
CA GLN A 236 -27.40 -3.04 13.18
C GLN A 236 -28.24 -2.65 14.41
N ASN A 237 -28.60 -3.60 15.26
CA ASN A 237 -29.35 -3.34 16.50
C ASN A 237 -28.57 -2.45 17.49
N ALA A 238 -27.25 -2.69 17.63
CA ALA A 238 -26.39 -1.82 18.44
C ALA A 238 -26.33 -0.39 17.89
N LEU A 239 -26.33 -0.22 16.56
CA LEU A 239 -26.28 1.08 15.91
C LEU A 239 -27.56 1.91 16.13
N GLU A 240 -28.74 1.28 16.08
CA GLU A 240 -30.04 1.94 16.31
C GLU A 240 -30.14 2.60 17.69
N SER A 241 -29.59 1.95 18.71
CA SER A 241 -29.67 2.39 20.11
C SER A 241 -28.44 3.18 20.58
N GLU A 242 -27.40 3.32 19.75
CA GLU A 242 -26.18 4.02 20.11
C GLU A 242 -26.37 5.55 20.15
N THR A 243 -25.72 6.20 21.10
CA THR A 243 -25.78 7.65 21.32
C THR A 243 -24.44 8.34 21.12
N SER A 244 -23.33 7.61 21.19
CA SER A 244 -21.98 8.12 20.98
C SER A 244 -21.62 8.12 19.50
N ASP A 245 -21.39 9.31 18.93
CA ASP A 245 -20.99 9.46 17.52
C ASP A 245 -19.73 8.63 17.18
N LYS A 246 -18.76 8.56 18.10
CA LYS A 246 -17.54 7.75 17.90
C LYS A 246 -17.83 6.26 17.77
N VAL A 247 -18.77 5.75 18.58
CA VAL A 247 -19.15 4.33 18.53
C VAL A 247 -20.01 4.05 17.30
N LYS A 248 -20.89 4.98 16.90
CA LYS A 248 -21.64 4.88 15.64
C LYS A 248 -20.71 4.73 14.45
N THR A 249 -19.68 5.58 14.34
CA THR A 249 -18.68 5.48 13.26
C THR A 249 -17.98 4.11 13.27
N ALA A 250 -17.60 3.61 14.44
CA ALA A 250 -16.97 2.29 14.54
C ALA A 250 -17.93 1.14 14.17
N LEU A 251 -19.21 1.23 14.53
CA LEU A 251 -20.24 0.27 14.13
C LEU A 251 -20.49 0.28 12.62
N PHE A 252 -20.49 1.46 11.98
CA PHE A 252 -20.54 1.56 10.52
C PHE A 252 -19.34 0.90 9.86
N SER A 253 -18.13 1.17 10.36
CA SER A 253 -16.90 0.52 9.88
C SER A 253 -16.98 -1.00 9.98
N ALA A 254 -17.49 -1.51 11.11
CA ALA A 254 -17.70 -2.93 11.32
C ALA A 254 -18.71 -3.55 10.34
N LEU A 255 -19.84 -2.87 10.09
CA LEU A 255 -20.84 -3.32 9.11
C LEU A 255 -20.28 -3.37 7.68
N ALA A 256 -19.54 -2.33 7.29
CA ALA A 256 -18.86 -2.28 6.00
C ALA A 256 -17.85 -3.42 5.85
N ALA A 257 -17.06 -3.71 6.88
CA ALA A 257 -16.12 -4.84 6.90
C ALA A 257 -16.81 -6.20 6.73
N CYS A 258 -18.03 -6.38 7.25
CA CYS A 258 -18.86 -7.57 7.02
C CYS A 258 -19.45 -7.67 5.59
N GLY A 259 -19.17 -6.71 4.70
CA GLY A 259 -19.68 -6.69 3.33
C GLY A 259 -21.11 -6.17 3.21
N VAL A 260 -21.59 -5.42 4.20
CA VAL A 260 -22.80 -4.60 4.05
C VAL A 260 -22.39 -3.37 3.25
N GLU A 261 -22.67 -3.37 1.95
CA GLU A 261 -22.53 -2.16 1.13
C GLU A 261 -23.38 -1.05 1.75
N GLU A 262 -22.85 0.18 1.76
CA GLU A 262 -23.51 1.37 2.33
C GLU A 262 -24.95 1.58 1.81
N ASP A 263 -25.29 0.96 0.68
CA ASP A 263 -26.60 1.02 0.01
C ASP A 263 -27.68 0.13 0.66
N SER A 264 -27.30 -0.84 1.51
CA SER A 264 -28.26 -1.71 2.19
C SER A 264 -28.55 -1.24 3.62
N ALA A 265 -29.60 -0.43 3.73
CA ALA A 265 -30.32 -0.09 4.96
C ALA A 265 -29.66 0.92 5.91
N GLN A 266 -29.47 2.15 5.45
CA GLN A 266 -29.82 3.28 6.31
C GLN A 266 -31.33 3.54 6.17
N PRO A 267 -32.12 3.67 7.26
CA PRO A 267 -33.41 4.32 7.12
C PRO A 267 -33.12 5.75 6.61
N GLU A 268 -33.62 6.10 5.41
CA GLU A 268 -33.52 7.46 4.87
C GLU A 268 -33.95 8.44 5.97
N LEU A 269 -33.00 9.18 6.54
CA LEU A 269 -33.35 10.22 7.48
C LEU A 269 -34.07 11.32 6.68
N PRO A 270 -35.30 11.69 7.02
CA PRO A 270 -36.00 12.73 6.29
C PRO A 270 -35.21 14.04 6.35
N LEU A 271 -35.08 14.73 5.22
CA LEU A 271 -34.38 16.02 5.13
C LEU A 271 -34.77 17.00 6.26
N PRO A 272 -36.06 17.14 6.67
CA PRO A 272 -36.43 18.00 7.81
C PRO A 272 -35.75 17.65 9.14
N GLU A 273 -35.45 16.37 9.41
CA GLU A 273 -34.76 15.96 10.63
C GLU A 273 -33.27 16.30 10.60
N ILE A 274 -32.63 16.11 9.43
CA ILE A 274 -31.26 16.55 9.18
C ILE A 274 -31.15 18.06 9.42
N LEU A 275 -32.06 18.84 8.85
CA LEU A 275 -32.09 20.30 8.99
C LEU A 275 -32.34 20.77 10.44
N LYS A 276 -33.13 20.03 11.24
CA LYS A 276 -33.29 20.34 12.68
C LYS A 276 -31.98 20.19 13.46
N SER A 277 -31.20 19.16 13.16
CA SER A 277 -29.91 18.94 13.82
C SER A 277 -28.87 20.03 13.47
N ALA A 278 -29.02 20.63 12.29
CA ALA A 278 -28.14 21.64 11.75
C ALA A 278 -28.26 23.02 12.43
N ALA A 279 -29.42 23.34 12.99
CA ALA A 279 -29.70 24.65 13.61
C ALA A 279 -28.75 25.03 14.76
N LYS A 280 -28.05 24.06 15.36
CA LYS A 280 -27.08 24.27 16.45
C LYS A 280 -25.62 24.31 15.99
N LEU A 281 -25.36 24.04 14.71
CA LEU A 281 -24.01 23.98 14.16
C LEU A 281 -23.49 25.38 13.81
N LYS A 282 -22.17 25.53 13.83
CA LYS A 282 -21.48 26.74 13.37
C LYS A 282 -20.57 26.34 12.21
N LEU A 283 -20.51 27.19 11.20
CA LEU A 283 -19.55 27.08 10.12
C LEU A 283 -18.11 27.06 10.66
N PRO A 284 -17.18 26.37 9.98
CA PRO A 284 -15.77 26.43 10.33
C PRO A 284 -15.26 27.89 10.23
N LYS A 285 -14.29 28.23 11.08
CA LYS A 285 -13.67 29.57 11.08
C LYS A 285 -12.69 29.69 9.90
N THR A 286 -13.23 30.03 8.74
CA THR A 286 -12.50 30.19 7.48
C THR A 286 -12.72 31.58 6.91
N SER A 287 -11.64 32.27 6.51
CA SER A 287 -11.70 33.64 5.97
C SER A 287 -12.17 33.72 4.52
N PHE A 288 -12.10 32.60 3.78
CA PHE A 288 -12.41 32.58 2.34
C PHE A 288 -13.89 32.36 2.01
N LEU A 289 -14.65 31.74 2.94
CA LEU A 289 -16.00 31.25 2.65
C LEU A 289 -17.02 32.40 2.66
N ASN A 290 -17.62 32.66 1.49
CA ASN A 290 -18.78 33.53 1.33
C ASN A 290 -19.96 32.73 0.78
N LEU A 291 -20.86 32.28 1.66
CA LEU A 291 -22.03 31.47 1.30
C LEU A 291 -22.97 32.19 0.33
N GLY A 292 -23.15 33.51 0.46
CA GLY A 292 -24.06 34.27 -0.39
C GLY A 292 -23.59 34.45 -1.84
N ALA A 293 -22.31 34.13 -2.12
CA ALA A 293 -21.73 34.16 -3.46
C ALA A 293 -21.66 32.77 -4.12
N LEU A 294 -22.13 31.71 -3.45
CA LEU A 294 -22.17 30.37 -4.03
C LEU A 294 -23.45 30.18 -4.85
N PRO A 295 -23.39 29.53 -6.02
CA PRO A 295 -24.57 29.06 -6.75
C PRO A 295 -25.47 28.18 -5.86
N PRO A 296 -26.77 28.04 -6.14
CA PRO A 296 -27.62 27.15 -5.36
C PRO A 296 -27.17 25.69 -5.51
N LEU A 297 -27.08 24.97 -4.39
CA LEU A 297 -26.95 23.52 -4.37
C LEU A 297 -28.36 22.93 -4.43
N LEU A 298 -28.66 22.13 -5.44
CA LEU A 298 -30.02 21.64 -5.68
C LEU A 298 -30.24 20.28 -5.00
N THR A 299 -31.46 20.09 -4.50
CA THR A 299 -31.95 18.78 -4.06
C THR A 299 -32.57 18.02 -5.24
N GLN A 300 -32.82 16.72 -5.07
CA GLN A 300 -33.41 15.87 -6.13
C GLN A 300 -34.77 16.38 -6.64
N ASP A 301 -35.54 17.09 -5.81
CA ASP A 301 -36.80 17.70 -6.21
C ASP A 301 -36.64 19.02 -7.01
N GLY A 302 -35.39 19.45 -7.25
CA GLY A 302 -35.04 20.67 -7.97
C GLY A 302 -35.04 21.94 -7.11
N SER A 303 -35.42 21.86 -5.84
CA SER A 303 -35.38 23.01 -4.91
C SER A 303 -33.96 23.27 -4.41
N ALA A 304 -33.67 24.54 -4.10
CA ALA A 304 -32.38 24.91 -3.53
C ALA A 304 -32.28 24.47 -2.06
N LEU A 305 -31.17 23.82 -1.71
CA LEU A 305 -30.87 23.43 -0.34
C LEU A 305 -30.81 24.69 0.55
N PRO A 306 -31.59 24.76 1.63
CA PRO A 306 -31.56 25.90 2.54
C PRO A 306 -30.18 26.13 3.16
N GLU A 307 -29.88 27.37 3.56
CA GLU A 307 -28.60 27.74 4.19
C GLU A 307 -28.25 26.90 5.43
N VAL A 308 -29.28 26.48 6.17
CA VAL A 308 -29.13 25.57 7.32
C VAL A 308 -28.61 24.19 6.88
N GLY A 309 -29.04 23.70 5.72
CA GLY A 309 -28.51 22.47 5.11
C GLY A 309 -27.08 22.63 4.60
N LEU A 310 -26.75 23.77 3.98
CA LEU A 310 -25.36 24.10 3.62
C LEU A 310 -24.45 24.16 4.87
N THR A 311 -24.96 24.73 5.96
CA THR A 311 -24.24 24.78 7.24
C THR A 311 -24.00 23.38 7.80
N PHE A 312 -24.98 22.48 7.71
CA PHE A 312 -24.81 21.09 8.10
C PHE A 312 -23.68 20.42 7.31
N LEU A 313 -23.80 20.45 5.98
CA LEU A 313 -22.85 19.83 5.06
C LEU A 313 -21.41 20.30 5.35
N ILE A 314 -21.20 21.61 5.40
CA ILE A 314 -19.88 22.20 5.60
C ILE A 314 -19.37 21.94 7.02
N ALA A 315 -20.19 22.14 8.06
CA ALA A 315 -19.72 22.01 9.44
C ALA A 315 -19.40 20.57 9.83
N LYS A 316 -20.13 19.59 9.28
CA LYS A 316 -19.86 18.16 9.50
C LYS A 316 -18.64 17.72 8.71
N GLN A 317 -18.55 18.07 7.43
CA GLN A 317 -17.37 17.72 6.62
C GLN A 317 -16.09 18.38 7.16
N ALA A 318 -16.15 19.64 7.59
CA ALA A 318 -14.98 20.35 8.13
C ALA A 318 -14.41 19.75 9.42
N LYS A 319 -15.21 19.01 10.19
CA LYS A 319 -14.75 18.28 11.38
C LYS A 319 -14.17 16.91 11.03
N HIS A 320 -14.59 16.34 9.90
CA HIS A 320 -14.10 15.06 9.42
C HIS A 320 -12.71 15.24 8.80
N LYS A 321 -11.74 14.47 9.28
CA LYS A 321 -10.33 14.69 8.94
C LYS A 321 -9.87 14.01 7.64
N PRO A 322 -10.24 12.75 7.38
CA PRO A 322 -9.94 12.08 6.10
C PRO A 322 -10.55 12.83 4.90
N VAL A 323 -9.99 12.59 3.70
CA VAL A 323 -10.53 13.12 2.44
C VAL A 323 -11.51 12.11 1.87
N GLU A 324 -12.61 11.95 2.58
CA GLU A 324 -13.72 11.05 2.25
C GLU A 324 -15.01 11.70 2.81
N PRO A 325 -16.21 11.29 2.35
CA PRO A 325 -17.44 11.86 2.89
C PRO A 325 -17.56 11.52 4.38
N SER A 326 -17.86 12.53 5.20
CA SER A 326 -18.20 12.27 6.60
C SER A 326 -19.42 11.34 6.65
N PRO A 327 -19.43 10.28 7.46
CA PRO A 327 -20.60 9.41 7.61
C PRO A 327 -21.87 10.18 7.98
N GLU A 328 -21.71 11.33 8.66
CA GLU A 328 -22.81 12.20 9.06
C GLU A 328 -23.46 12.98 7.91
N ILE A 329 -22.77 13.16 6.78
CA ILE A 329 -23.31 13.87 5.61
C ILE A 329 -23.90 12.93 4.56
N LEU A 330 -23.62 11.63 4.63
CA LEU A 330 -24.14 10.64 3.67
C LEU A 330 -25.67 10.73 3.50
N PRO A 331 -26.47 10.82 4.59
CA PRO A 331 -27.93 10.97 4.45
C PRO A 331 -28.35 12.27 3.77
N LEU A 332 -27.52 13.33 3.82
CA LEU A 332 -27.82 14.58 3.12
C LEU A 332 -27.45 14.47 1.63
N LEU A 333 -26.33 13.82 1.31
CA LEU A 333 -25.88 13.62 -0.07
C LEU A 333 -26.93 12.85 -0.89
N SER A 334 -27.62 11.88 -0.29
CA SER A 334 -28.70 11.14 -0.96
C SER A 334 -29.92 11.98 -1.33
N HIS A 335 -30.11 13.17 -0.73
CA HIS A 335 -31.17 14.12 -1.10
C HIS A 335 -30.73 15.15 -2.16
N LEU A 336 -29.46 15.17 -2.57
CA LEU A 336 -28.92 16.16 -3.51
C LEU A 336 -29.01 15.69 -4.96
N ASP A 337 -29.19 16.65 -5.87
CA ASP A 337 -28.97 16.45 -7.30
C ASP A 337 -27.47 16.64 -7.60
N LEU A 338 -26.73 15.53 -7.56
CA LEU A 338 -25.28 15.54 -7.76
C LEU A 338 -24.89 15.91 -9.20
N GLU A 339 -25.72 15.58 -10.21
CA GLU A 339 -25.47 15.95 -11.61
C GLU A 339 -25.46 17.47 -11.81
N LYS A 340 -26.30 18.20 -11.07
CA LYS A 340 -26.38 19.66 -11.13
C LYS A 340 -25.56 20.38 -10.05
N SER A 341 -24.83 19.66 -9.19
CA SER A 341 -24.07 20.25 -8.07
C SER A 341 -22.73 20.88 -8.47
N GLY A 342 -22.22 20.59 -9.67
CA GLY A 342 -20.92 21.05 -10.17
C GLY A 342 -20.63 22.55 -10.05
N PRO A 343 -21.56 23.46 -10.45
CA PRO A 343 -21.34 24.91 -10.32
C PRO A 343 -21.12 25.37 -8.87
N PHE A 344 -21.87 24.82 -7.91
CA PHE A 344 -21.69 25.11 -6.49
C PHE A 344 -20.30 24.69 -6.01
N ALA A 345 -19.92 23.45 -6.32
CA ALA A 345 -18.65 22.87 -5.93
C ALA A 345 -17.46 23.63 -6.51
N LEU A 346 -17.53 24.00 -7.80
CA LEU A 346 -16.50 24.77 -8.48
C LEU A 346 -16.33 26.16 -7.85
N ALA A 347 -17.44 26.86 -7.55
CA ALA A 347 -17.38 28.18 -6.91
C ALA A 347 -16.77 28.09 -5.49
N LEU A 348 -17.15 27.07 -4.71
CA LEU A 348 -16.58 26.82 -3.38
C LEU A 348 -15.08 26.53 -3.46
N TYR A 349 -14.67 25.67 -4.41
CA TYR A 349 -13.27 25.36 -4.68
C TYR A 349 -12.50 26.64 -5.06
N GLN A 350 -13.04 27.47 -5.95
CA GLN A 350 -12.38 28.70 -6.39
C GLN A 350 -12.20 29.71 -5.25
N GLN A 351 -13.19 29.88 -4.38
CA GLN A 351 -13.04 30.71 -3.17
C GLN A 351 -11.92 30.19 -2.27
N TRP A 352 -11.86 28.87 -2.04
CA TRP A 352 -10.80 28.24 -1.26
C TRP A 352 -9.43 28.35 -1.94
N PHE A 353 -9.37 28.12 -3.25
CA PHE A 353 -8.14 28.14 -4.03
C PHE A 353 -7.52 29.54 -4.08
N ALA A 354 -8.33 30.60 -4.09
CA ALA A 354 -7.89 31.98 -3.99
C ALA A 354 -7.40 32.39 -2.58
N SER A 355 -7.57 31.53 -1.57
CA SER A 355 -7.09 31.77 -0.21
C SER A 355 -5.65 31.31 0.01
N GLU A 356 -5.17 31.37 1.25
CA GLU A 356 -3.87 30.78 1.65
C GLU A 356 -3.85 29.24 1.52
N GLN A 357 -4.99 28.60 1.23
CA GLN A 357 -5.13 27.14 1.06
C GLN A 357 -4.61 26.38 2.30
N ALA A 358 -5.03 26.83 3.48
CA ALA A 358 -4.59 26.26 4.76
C ALA A 358 -5.02 24.79 4.89
N ALA A 359 -4.13 23.93 5.39
CA ALA A 359 -4.38 22.48 5.46
C ALA A 359 -5.59 22.07 6.34
N LYS A 360 -5.97 22.93 7.31
CA LYS A 360 -7.18 22.76 8.12
C LYS A 360 -8.48 22.86 7.30
N ASP A 361 -8.41 23.50 6.13
CA ASP A 361 -9.55 23.80 5.27
C ASP A 361 -9.66 22.84 4.06
N ARG A 362 -8.94 21.72 4.10
CA ARG A 362 -8.98 20.67 3.06
C ARG A 362 -10.37 20.07 2.80
N TRP A 363 -11.32 20.27 3.71
CA TRP A 363 -12.73 19.89 3.52
C TRP A 363 -13.34 20.49 2.25
N ALA A 364 -12.83 21.65 1.79
CA ALA A 364 -13.25 22.25 0.53
C ALA A 364 -12.85 21.39 -0.68
N LEU A 365 -11.67 20.75 -0.66
CA LEU A 365 -11.28 19.78 -1.68
C LEU A 365 -12.18 18.54 -1.65
N THR A 366 -12.51 18.04 -0.46
CA THR A 366 -13.41 16.90 -0.30
C THR A 366 -14.79 17.19 -0.91
N LEU A 367 -15.39 18.35 -0.58
CA LEU A 367 -16.66 18.75 -1.18
C LEU A 367 -16.54 19.02 -2.68
N ALA A 368 -15.41 19.52 -3.16
CA ALA A 368 -15.16 19.68 -4.58
C ALA A 368 -15.13 18.33 -5.32
N GLY A 369 -14.54 17.29 -4.73
CA GLY A 369 -14.58 15.92 -5.28
C GLY A 369 -15.98 15.31 -5.27
N LEU A 370 -16.71 15.43 -4.15
CA LEU A 370 -18.04 14.85 -3.98
C LEU A 370 -19.13 15.51 -4.86
N LEU A 371 -19.03 16.83 -5.06
CA LEU A 371 -20.08 17.63 -5.71
C LEU A 371 -19.65 18.22 -7.07
N GLY A 372 -18.37 18.14 -7.43
CA GLY A 372 -17.83 18.80 -8.62
C GLY A 372 -18.17 18.11 -9.93
N GLY A 373 -18.45 16.80 -9.89
CA GLY A 373 -18.51 15.95 -11.07
C GLY A 373 -17.21 16.02 -11.89
N GLN A 374 -17.27 15.62 -13.16
CA GLN A 374 -16.08 15.57 -14.02
C GLN A 374 -15.41 16.94 -14.24
N LYS A 375 -16.17 18.03 -14.13
CA LYS A 375 -15.66 19.40 -14.37
C LYS A 375 -14.59 19.83 -13.37
N ILE A 376 -14.52 19.22 -12.18
CA ILE A 376 -13.49 19.58 -11.19
C ILE A 376 -12.13 18.96 -11.48
N VAL A 377 -12.09 17.84 -12.22
CA VAL A 377 -10.86 17.07 -12.44
C VAL A 377 -9.79 17.91 -13.16
N PRO A 378 -10.08 18.60 -14.28
CA PRO A 378 -9.09 19.46 -14.95
C PRO A 378 -8.56 20.60 -14.06
N GLU A 379 -9.42 21.17 -13.20
CA GLU A 379 -9.09 22.26 -12.28
C GLU A 379 -8.10 21.85 -11.18
N LEU A 380 -7.99 20.55 -10.89
CA LEU A 380 -7.09 20.00 -9.87
C LEU A 380 -5.72 19.58 -10.45
N ILE A 381 -5.63 19.25 -11.74
CA ILE A 381 -4.39 18.70 -12.35
C ILE A 381 -3.24 19.70 -12.27
N ALA A 382 -3.44 20.95 -12.70
CA ALA A 382 -2.38 21.96 -12.69
C ALA A 382 -1.93 22.31 -11.25
N PRO A 383 -2.84 22.55 -10.28
CA PRO A 383 -2.49 22.70 -8.88
C PRO A 383 -1.73 21.52 -8.26
N ILE A 384 -2.12 20.28 -8.55
CA ILE A 384 -1.39 19.09 -8.07
C ILE A 384 0.07 19.15 -8.51
N ASN A 385 0.32 19.49 -9.78
CA ASN A 385 1.68 19.61 -10.30
C ASN A 385 2.46 20.76 -9.64
N ASP A 386 1.84 21.92 -9.47
CA ASP A 386 2.45 23.07 -8.82
C ASP A 386 2.81 22.79 -7.35
N TRP A 387 1.84 22.27 -6.58
CA TRP A 387 2.03 21.92 -5.17
C TRP A 387 3.07 20.82 -4.97
N ALA A 388 3.15 19.86 -5.90
CA ALA A 388 4.19 18.84 -5.88
C ALA A 388 5.59 19.47 -5.99
N LEU A 389 5.78 20.45 -6.88
CA LEU A 389 7.07 21.11 -7.11
C LEU A 389 7.42 22.14 -6.03
N ASN A 390 6.42 22.82 -5.45
CA ASN A 390 6.62 23.90 -4.48
C ASN A 390 6.53 23.44 -3.01
N SER A 391 6.96 22.20 -2.71
CA SER A 391 7.00 21.65 -1.34
C SER A 391 5.66 21.61 -0.58
N ARG A 392 4.53 21.57 -1.30
CA ARG A 392 3.17 21.43 -0.73
C ARG A 392 2.60 20.03 -0.96
N HIS A 393 3.43 19.00 -0.79
CA HIS A 393 3.12 17.61 -1.15
C HIS A 393 1.84 17.04 -0.51
N LYS A 394 1.53 17.46 0.73
CA LYS A 394 0.32 17.00 1.42
C LYS A 394 -0.96 17.57 0.79
N LEU A 395 -0.89 18.78 0.25
CA LEU A 395 -2.02 19.40 -0.44
C LEU A 395 -2.27 18.73 -1.79
N ALA A 396 -1.20 18.42 -2.53
CA ALA A 396 -1.27 17.63 -3.75
C ALA A 396 -1.85 16.22 -3.51
N GLU A 397 -1.47 15.59 -2.39
CA GLU A 397 -2.06 14.31 -1.97
C GLU A 397 -3.56 14.43 -1.69
N TYR A 398 -4.00 15.46 -0.95
CA TYR A 398 -5.43 15.68 -0.70
C TYR A 398 -6.23 15.95 -1.96
N ALA A 399 -5.65 16.65 -2.94
CA ALA A 399 -6.31 16.87 -4.21
C ALA A 399 -6.39 15.60 -5.07
N ALA A 400 -5.37 14.74 -5.04
CA ALA A 400 -5.46 13.41 -5.64
C ALA A 400 -6.58 12.57 -4.99
N GLN A 401 -6.70 12.59 -3.66
CA GLN A 401 -7.80 11.94 -2.93
C GLN A 401 -9.17 12.58 -3.25
N ALA A 402 -9.23 13.88 -3.54
CA ALA A 402 -10.47 14.50 -3.97
C ALA A 402 -10.90 14.02 -5.36
N ILE A 403 -9.96 13.79 -6.29
CA ILE A 403 -10.27 13.23 -7.61
C ILE A 403 -10.87 11.82 -7.48
N SER A 404 -10.44 11.01 -6.51
CA SER A 404 -11.01 9.66 -6.32
C SER A 404 -12.46 9.65 -5.81
N LEU A 405 -12.98 10.80 -5.38
CA LEU A 405 -14.39 10.95 -5.01
C LEU A 405 -15.28 11.29 -6.21
N VAL A 406 -14.69 11.61 -7.36
CA VAL A 406 -15.42 11.92 -8.60
C VAL A 406 -15.82 10.58 -9.26
N PRO A 407 -17.12 10.33 -9.49
CA PRO A 407 -17.56 9.08 -10.11
C PRO A 407 -17.19 9.01 -11.60
N GLY A 408 -16.78 7.83 -12.08
CA GLY A 408 -16.53 7.56 -13.51
C GLY A 408 -15.06 7.32 -13.88
N ASP A 409 -14.82 6.78 -15.08
CA ASP A 409 -13.50 6.29 -15.52
C ASP A 409 -12.51 7.40 -15.89
N GLU A 410 -13.01 8.58 -16.25
CA GLU A 410 -12.18 9.75 -16.58
C GLU A 410 -11.29 10.15 -15.39
N ALA A 411 -11.87 10.21 -14.19
CA ALA A 411 -11.15 10.51 -12.96
C ALA A 411 -10.08 9.45 -12.67
N LEU A 412 -10.41 8.15 -12.84
CA LEU A 412 -9.48 7.04 -12.66
C LEU A 412 -8.33 7.10 -13.66
N THR A 413 -8.58 7.47 -14.92
CA THR A 413 -7.54 7.66 -15.94
C THR A 413 -6.52 8.72 -15.53
N ILE A 414 -7.01 9.83 -14.96
CA ILE A 414 -6.16 10.90 -14.43
C ILE A 414 -5.37 10.41 -13.22
N LEU A 415 -5.99 9.65 -12.32
CA LEU A 415 -5.31 9.05 -11.18
C LEU A 415 -4.22 8.06 -11.61
N ASP A 416 -4.45 7.21 -12.61
CA ASP A 416 -3.42 6.31 -13.15
C ASP A 416 -2.25 7.11 -13.76
N SER A 417 -2.56 8.15 -14.52
CA SER A 417 -1.55 9.05 -15.08
C SER A 417 -0.71 9.74 -13.99
N LEU A 418 -1.35 10.18 -12.89
CA LEU A 418 -0.69 10.80 -11.75
C LEU A 418 0.11 9.79 -10.92
N ALA A 419 -0.42 8.59 -10.69
CA ALA A 419 0.26 7.49 -10.02
C ALA A 419 1.56 7.14 -10.76
N ASN A 420 1.50 7.06 -12.08
CA ASN A 420 2.64 6.76 -12.94
C ASN A 420 3.66 7.90 -12.98
N ARG A 421 3.21 9.16 -12.99
CA ARG A 421 4.08 10.35 -12.94
C ARG A 421 4.81 10.49 -11.60
N TYR A 422 4.09 10.27 -10.50
CA TYR A 422 4.58 10.46 -9.13
C TYR A 422 4.97 9.16 -8.43
N ARG A 423 5.23 8.11 -9.21
CA ARG A 423 5.64 6.79 -8.72
C ARG A 423 6.95 6.86 -7.93
N SER A 424 7.93 7.58 -8.46
CA SER A 424 9.27 7.72 -7.85
C SER A 424 9.48 9.06 -7.16
N LYS A 425 9.02 10.15 -7.76
CA LYS A 425 9.08 11.52 -7.24
C LYS A 425 7.76 11.86 -6.53
N PHE A 426 7.82 12.38 -5.32
CA PHE A 426 6.63 12.72 -4.51
C PHE A 426 5.72 11.51 -4.24
N LYS A 427 6.32 10.43 -3.71
CA LYS A 427 5.69 9.12 -3.53
C LYS A 427 4.37 9.13 -2.76
N ASN A 428 4.14 10.09 -1.86
CA ASN A 428 2.88 10.20 -1.13
C ASN A 428 1.70 10.49 -2.09
N ILE A 429 1.92 11.32 -3.11
CA ILE A 429 0.91 11.61 -4.15
C ILE A 429 0.67 10.34 -4.97
N GLY A 430 1.74 9.71 -5.48
CA GLY A 430 1.62 8.48 -6.27
C GLY A 430 0.95 7.34 -5.50
N LYS A 431 1.26 7.18 -4.20
CA LYS A 431 0.61 6.21 -3.32
C LYS A 431 -0.87 6.50 -3.12
N ALA A 432 -1.26 7.76 -2.93
CA ALA A 432 -2.66 8.12 -2.80
C ALA A 432 -3.46 7.82 -4.08
N CYS A 433 -2.91 8.15 -5.25
CA CYS A 433 -3.52 7.79 -6.53
C CYS A 433 -3.65 6.27 -6.69
N ARG A 434 -2.61 5.51 -6.33
CA ARG A 434 -2.62 4.06 -6.43
C ARG A 434 -3.64 3.42 -5.48
N ALA A 435 -3.71 3.87 -4.23
CA ALA A 435 -4.70 3.40 -3.27
C ALA A 435 -6.14 3.63 -3.75
N ALA A 436 -6.39 4.78 -4.40
CA ALA A 436 -7.69 5.06 -5.01
C ALA A 436 -8.02 4.09 -6.17
N LEU A 437 -7.04 3.76 -7.02
CA LEU A 437 -7.22 2.78 -8.10
C LEU A 437 -7.42 1.36 -7.55
N GLU A 438 -6.70 0.99 -6.48
CA GLU A 438 -6.85 -0.31 -5.82
C GLU A 438 -8.26 -0.45 -5.20
N ALA A 439 -8.74 0.58 -4.50
CA ALA A 439 -10.12 0.62 -3.98
C ALA A 439 -11.18 0.57 -5.10
N ALA A 440 -10.95 1.28 -6.21
CA ALA A 440 -11.86 1.23 -7.36
C ALA A 440 -11.87 -0.15 -8.04
N ALA A 441 -10.72 -0.83 -8.09
CA ALA A 441 -10.60 -2.17 -8.65
C ALA A 441 -11.33 -3.20 -7.76
N GLU A 442 -11.11 -3.12 -6.43
CA GLU A 442 -11.78 -3.95 -5.43
C GLU A 442 -13.30 -3.79 -5.48
N ASN A 443 -13.81 -2.56 -5.51
CA ASN A 443 -15.24 -2.27 -5.65
C ASN A 443 -15.86 -2.82 -6.94
N ARG A 444 -15.06 -2.98 -8.00
CA ARG A 444 -15.50 -3.56 -9.29
C ARG A 444 -15.26 -5.07 -9.39
N GLY A 445 -14.63 -5.69 -8.38
CA GLY A 445 -14.26 -7.10 -8.40
C GLY A 445 -13.24 -7.45 -9.49
N VAL A 446 -12.39 -6.50 -9.89
CA VAL A 446 -11.34 -6.69 -10.91
C VAL A 446 -9.96 -6.43 -10.32
N SER A 447 -8.92 -6.96 -10.97
CA SER A 447 -7.54 -6.64 -10.60
C SER A 447 -7.17 -5.20 -11.00
N LEU A 448 -6.12 -4.64 -10.38
CA LEU A 448 -5.62 -3.32 -10.75
C LEU A 448 -5.17 -3.23 -12.23
N ASP A 449 -4.55 -4.29 -12.75
CA ASP A 449 -4.15 -4.34 -14.15
C ASP A 449 -5.38 -4.39 -15.08
N GLU A 450 -6.46 -5.09 -14.71
CA GLU A 450 -7.72 -5.09 -15.46
C GLU A 450 -8.44 -3.75 -15.39
N LEU A 451 -8.45 -3.09 -14.22
CA LEU A 451 -8.97 -1.72 -14.12
C LEU A 451 -8.23 -0.80 -15.09
N ALA A 452 -6.90 -0.89 -15.15
CA ALA A 452 -6.08 -0.10 -16.06
C ALA A 452 -6.34 -0.42 -17.55
N ASP A 453 -6.86 -1.60 -17.87
CA ASP A 453 -7.35 -1.94 -19.20
C ASP A 453 -8.71 -1.30 -19.49
N LEU A 454 -9.63 -1.30 -18.52
CA LEU A 454 -11.01 -0.82 -18.65
C LEU A 454 -11.12 0.71 -18.69
N ILE A 455 -10.26 1.43 -17.97
CA ILE A 455 -10.32 2.90 -17.88
C ILE A 455 -9.61 3.60 -19.03
N VAL A 456 -9.12 2.89 -20.05
CA VAL A 456 -8.51 3.55 -21.22
C VAL A 456 -9.56 4.45 -21.87
N PRO A 457 -9.29 5.76 -22.07
CA PRO A 457 -10.31 6.67 -22.55
C PRO A 457 -10.56 6.47 -24.04
N THR A 458 -11.83 6.44 -24.46
CA THR A 458 -12.20 6.43 -25.89
C THR A 458 -11.97 7.78 -26.56
N LEU A 459 -11.79 8.86 -25.78
CA LEU A 459 -11.65 10.24 -26.26
C LEU A 459 -12.84 10.73 -27.10
N GLY A 460 -14.01 10.11 -26.95
CA GLY A 460 -15.22 10.40 -27.71
C GLY A 460 -15.28 9.75 -29.09
N PHE A 461 -14.36 8.82 -29.40
CA PHE A 461 -14.48 7.95 -30.56
C PHE A 461 -15.48 6.82 -30.29
N ASP A 462 -16.26 6.46 -31.30
CA ASP A 462 -17.08 5.25 -31.34
C ASP A 462 -16.24 4.00 -31.71
N GLU A 463 -16.91 2.85 -31.89
CA GLU A 463 -16.26 1.57 -32.21
C GLU A 463 -15.62 1.60 -33.61
N GLU A 464 -16.20 2.36 -34.54
CA GLU A 464 -15.68 2.63 -35.88
C GLU A 464 -14.50 3.62 -35.89
N GLY A 465 -14.17 4.21 -34.73
CA GLY A 465 -13.08 5.17 -34.59
C GLY A 465 -13.43 6.56 -35.13
N GLN A 466 -14.71 6.90 -35.19
CA GLN A 466 -15.22 8.20 -35.62
C GLN A 466 -15.64 9.06 -34.42
N ARG A 467 -15.40 10.36 -34.52
CA ARG A 467 -15.78 11.35 -33.49
C ARG A 467 -16.19 12.66 -34.16
N PRO A 468 -17.40 13.19 -33.92
CA PRO A 468 -17.78 14.51 -34.41
C PRO A 468 -16.91 15.60 -33.76
N LEU A 469 -16.50 16.59 -34.56
CA LEU A 469 -15.87 17.80 -34.04
C LEU A 469 -16.94 18.79 -33.56
N GLU A 470 -16.67 19.50 -32.46
CA GLU A 470 -17.61 20.50 -31.92
C GLU A 470 -17.98 21.56 -32.97
N ASP A 471 -19.27 21.89 -33.05
CA ASP A 471 -19.85 22.84 -34.02
C ASP A 471 -19.43 22.58 -35.49
N SER A 472 -19.33 21.31 -35.89
CA SER A 472 -18.91 20.93 -37.24
C SER A 472 -19.73 19.78 -37.83
N GLN A 473 -19.83 19.76 -39.17
CA GLN A 473 -20.30 18.60 -39.95
C GLN A 473 -19.13 17.68 -40.35
N ILE A 474 -17.98 17.83 -39.68
CA ILE A 474 -16.76 17.08 -39.95
C ILE A 474 -16.50 16.16 -38.76
N GLU A 475 -16.24 14.90 -39.07
CA GLU A 475 -15.86 13.87 -38.12
C GLU A 475 -14.36 13.60 -38.23
N ALA A 476 -13.70 13.49 -37.08
CA ALA A 476 -12.35 12.97 -36.99
C ALA A 476 -12.41 11.44 -37.05
N VAL A 477 -11.62 10.84 -37.94
CA VAL A 477 -11.54 9.38 -38.12
C VAL A 477 -10.16 8.90 -37.72
N LEU A 478 -10.09 8.05 -36.70
CA LEU A 478 -8.85 7.46 -36.21
C LEU A 478 -8.34 6.38 -37.16
N GLN A 479 -7.10 6.53 -37.60
CA GLN A 479 -6.45 5.61 -38.52
C GLN A 479 -5.59 4.57 -37.77
N PRO A 480 -5.26 3.41 -38.40
CA PRO A 480 -4.42 2.38 -37.79
C PRO A 480 -2.98 2.80 -37.42
N ASP A 481 -2.54 4.00 -37.82
CA ASP A 481 -1.27 4.61 -37.40
C ASP A 481 -1.45 5.70 -36.33
N PHE A 482 -2.62 5.72 -35.68
CA PHE A 482 -3.09 6.72 -34.72
C PHE A 482 -3.21 8.15 -35.26
N LYS A 483 -3.15 8.36 -36.58
CA LYS A 483 -3.41 9.66 -37.18
C LYS A 483 -4.91 9.89 -37.35
N LEU A 484 -5.26 11.15 -37.58
CA LEU A 484 -6.63 11.55 -37.87
C LEU A 484 -6.78 11.87 -39.36
N ASN A 485 -7.77 11.24 -39.98
CA ASN A 485 -8.40 11.76 -41.18
C ASN A 485 -9.68 12.52 -40.79
N PHE A 486 -10.29 13.18 -41.78
CA PHE A 486 -11.44 14.03 -41.62
C PHE A 486 -12.49 13.64 -42.65
N TYR A 487 -13.62 13.14 -42.16
CA TYR A 487 -14.74 12.69 -42.96
C TYR A 487 -15.88 13.72 -42.90
N ASN A 488 -16.54 13.95 -44.02
CA ASN A 488 -17.75 14.76 -44.08
C ASN A 488 -18.92 13.85 -44.51
N PRO A 489 -19.87 13.55 -43.62
CA PRO A 489 -21.01 12.68 -43.93
C PRO A 489 -21.88 13.18 -45.07
N ASP A 490 -22.07 14.49 -45.22
CA ASP A 490 -22.92 15.08 -46.27
C ASP A 490 -22.37 14.91 -47.69
N THR A 491 -21.04 14.85 -47.83
CA THR A 491 -20.35 14.80 -49.13
C THR A 491 -19.64 13.48 -49.38
N GLU A 492 -19.65 12.56 -48.40
CA GLU A 492 -18.93 11.28 -48.39
C GLU A 492 -17.43 11.42 -48.71
N LYS A 493 -16.84 12.57 -48.38
CA LYS A 493 -15.43 12.87 -48.64
C LYS A 493 -14.58 12.70 -47.39
N GLU A 494 -13.49 11.95 -47.53
CA GLU A 494 -12.45 11.81 -46.52
C GLU A 494 -11.16 12.50 -46.95
N THR A 495 -10.54 13.25 -46.03
CA THR A 495 -9.29 13.98 -46.28
C THR A 495 -8.28 13.79 -45.14
N LYS A 496 -6.98 13.81 -45.46
CA LYS A 496 -5.90 13.63 -44.46
C LYS A 496 -5.60 14.89 -43.64
N SER A 497 -6.08 16.04 -44.09
CA SER A 497 -5.84 17.34 -43.47
C SER A 497 -7.18 17.95 -43.07
N PRO A 498 -7.25 18.68 -41.95
CA PRO A 498 -8.49 19.31 -41.53
C PRO A 498 -8.97 20.29 -42.62
N PRO A 499 -10.27 20.28 -42.95
CA PRO A 499 -10.84 21.23 -43.91
C PRO A 499 -10.59 22.68 -43.48
N SER A 500 -10.35 23.56 -44.45
CA SER A 500 -10.18 25.00 -44.17
C SER A 500 -11.47 25.67 -43.68
N THR A 501 -12.61 24.99 -43.80
CA THR A 501 -13.95 25.46 -43.42
C THR A 501 -14.29 25.22 -41.95
N LEU A 502 -13.41 24.61 -41.16
CA LEU A 502 -13.65 24.41 -39.73
C LEU A 502 -13.82 25.75 -39.00
N SER A 503 -14.81 25.81 -38.09
CA SER A 503 -15.00 26.90 -37.15
C SER A 503 -13.82 27.01 -36.18
N ASP A 504 -13.70 28.14 -35.49
CA ASP A 504 -12.63 28.32 -34.50
C ASP A 504 -12.83 27.42 -33.27
N THR A 505 -14.08 27.11 -32.91
CA THR A 505 -14.40 26.12 -31.87
C THR A 505 -13.93 24.72 -32.27
N ALA A 506 -14.28 24.25 -33.47
CA ALA A 506 -13.82 22.96 -34.01
C ALA A 506 -12.29 22.85 -34.10
N LYS A 507 -11.60 23.95 -34.41
CA LYS A 507 -10.12 23.98 -34.45
C LYS A 507 -9.51 23.79 -33.06
N GLU A 508 -10.08 24.41 -32.02
CA GLU A 508 -9.59 24.26 -30.65
C GLU A 508 -9.93 22.88 -30.07
N ASP A 509 -11.12 22.34 -30.35
CA ASP A 509 -11.47 20.95 -30.03
C ASP A 509 -10.47 19.98 -30.69
N LEU A 510 -10.24 20.09 -32.00
CA LEU A 510 -9.27 19.25 -32.71
C LEU A 510 -7.85 19.36 -32.13
N LYS A 511 -7.43 20.55 -31.71
CA LYS A 511 -6.12 20.77 -31.07
C LYS A 511 -6.05 20.07 -29.72
N THR A 512 -7.12 20.14 -28.93
CA THR A 512 -7.26 19.43 -27.65
C THR A 512 -7.26 17.92 -27.85
N LEU A 513 -8.09 17.42 -28.76
CA LEU A 513 -8.15 16.00 -29.14
C LEU A 513 -6.79 15.46 -29.55
N ARG A 514 -6.07 16.15 -30.45
CA ARG A 514 -4.71 15.75 -30.87
C ARG A 514 -3.71 15.70 -29.71
N LYS A 515 -3.86 16.57 -28.71
CA LYS A 515 -3.02 16.54 -27.51
C LYS A 515 -3.37 15.33 -26.65
N LEU A 516 -4.65 15.09 -26.39
CA LEU A 516 -5.13 13.95 -25.59
C LEU A 516 -4.72 12.62 -26.23
N ILE A 517 -4.94 12.43 -27.55
CA ILE A 517 -4.51 11.24 -28.28
C ILE A 517 -3.00 10.98 -28.07
N ARG A 518 -2.16 12.01 -28.20
CA ARG A 518 -0.71 11.87 -28.03
C ARG A 518 -0.33 11.46 -26.61
N GLU A 519 -0.98 12.04 -25.60
CA GLU A 519 -0.72 11.74 -24.19
C GLU A 519 -1.20 10.31 -23.84
N THR A 520 -2.40 9.92 -24.29
CA THR A 520 -2.94 8.57 -24.10
C THR A 520 -2.08 7.51 -24.79
N ILE A 521 -1.65 7.73 -26.04
CA ILE A 521 -0.77 6.78 -26.75
C ILE A 521 0.55 6.63 -26.02
N LYS A 522 1.16 7.72 -25.56
CA LYS A 522 2.42 7.68 -24.83
C LYS A 522 2.30 6.84 -23.55
N GLY A 523 1.24 7.03 -22.78
CA GLY A 523 0.97 6.26 -21.57
C GLY A 523 0.72 4.79 -21.87
N GLN A 524 -0.22 4.52 -22.79
CA GLN A 524 -0.65 3.17 -23.14
C GLN A 524 0.43 2.33 -23.82
N THR A 525 1.27 2.94 -24.67
CA THR A 525 2.44 2.28 -25.28
C THR A 525 3.40 1.79 -24.21
N ALA A 526 3.76 2.64 -23.24
CA ALA A 526 4.64 2.26 -22.14
C ALA A 526 4.01 1.18 -21.25
N ARG A 527 2.70 1.23 -21.05
CA ARG A 527 1.96 0.22 -20.27
C ARG A 527 1.97 -1.15 -20.96
N LEU A 528 1.66 -1.20 -22.25
CA LEU A 528 1.66 -2.46 -23.02
C LEU A 528 3.05 -3.05 -23.16
N GLU A 529 4.09 -2.23 -23.35
CA GLU A 529 5.48 -2.71 -23.29
C GLU A 529 5.78 -3.35 -21.92
N GLY A 530 5.36 -2.70 -20.82
CA GLY A 530 5.46 -3.27 -19.48
C GLY A 530 4.66 -4.58 -19.31
N CYS A 531 3.53 -4.72 -19.98
CA CYS A 531 2.73 -5.95 -19.97
C CYS A 531 3.42 -7.09 -20.74
N LEU A 532 4.09 -6.80 -21.87
CA LEU A 532 4.92 -7.79 -22.58
C LEU A 532 6.03 -8.31 -21.67
N VAL A 533 6.78 -7.40 -21.03
CA VAL A 533 7.92 -7.73 -20.16
C VAL A 533 7.49 -8.52 -18.91
N ARG A 534 6.35 -8.16 -18.31
CA ARG A 534 5.75 -8.89 -17.18
C ARG A 534 5.00 -10.15 -17.59
N GLN A 535 4.93 -10.45 -18.89
CA GLN A 535 4.21 -11.59 -19.46
C GLN A 535 2.72 -11.61 -19.04
N ARG A 536 2.06 -10.45 -19.04
CA ARG A 536 0.61 -10.39 -18.78
C ARG A 536 -0.13 -11.19 -19.85
N ARG A 537 -1.16 -11.89 -19.40
CA ARG A 537 -2.11 -12.65 -20.20
C ARG A 537 -3.52 -12.16 -19.86
N TRP A 538 -4.38 -12.09 -20.87
CA TRP A 538 -5.80 -11.77 -20.75
C TRP A 538 -6.59 -13.03 -21.00
N ASP A 539 -7.73 -13.21 -20.32
CA ASP A 539 -8.75 -14.14 -20.79
C ASP A 539 -9.16 -13.80 -22.22
N THR A 540 -9.33 -14.80 -23.07
CA THR A 540 -9.68 -14.59 -24.49
C THR A 540 -10.88 -13.65 -24.64
N ALA A 541 -11.97 -13.88 -23.91
CA ALA A 541 -13.15 -13.04 -23.96
C ALA A 541 -12.87 -11.57 -23.57
N ARG A 542 -12.04 -11.36 -22.54
CA ARG A 542 -11.66 -10.01 -22.10
C ARG A 542 -10.75 -9.32 -23.12
N TRP A 543 -9.83 -10.07 -23.73
CA TRP A 543 -9.02 -9.54 -24.81
C TRP A 543 -9.89 -9.10 -25.99
N GLN A 544 -10.89 -9.90 -26.38
CA GLN A 544 -11.80 -9.53 -27.47
C GLN A 544 -12.58 -8.27 -27.15
N GLU A 545 -13.19 -8.18 -25.98
CA GLU A 545 -13.93 -6.99 -25.53
C GLU A 545 -13.07 -5.71 -25.63
N LEU A 546 -11.82 -5.78 -25.16
CA LEU A 546 -10.92 -4.63 -25.12
C LEU A 546 -10.31 -4.32 -26.49
N PHE A 547 -9.76 -5.32 -27.17
CA PHE A 547 -8.90 -5.14 -28.34
C PHE A 547 -9.64 -5.31 -29.68
N GLU A 548 -10.89 -5.76 -29.69
CA GLU A 548 -11.73 -5.73 -30.89
C GLU A 548 -12.61 -4.49 -30.98
N ASN A 549 -13.14 -3.99 -29.85
CA ASN A 549 -14.17 -2.95 -29.85
C ASN A 549 -13.68 -1.56 -29.45
N HIS A 550 -12.65 -1.45 -28.61
CA HIS A 550 -12.19 -0.14 -28.14
C HIS A 550 -11.40 0.60 -29.25
N PRO A 551 -11.75 1.87 -29.60
CA PRO A 551 -11.19 2.59 -30.75
C PRO A 551 -9.67 2.72 -30.75
N LEU A 552 -9.07 3.01 -29.58
CA LEU A 552 -7.62 3.06 -29.44
C LEU A 552 -6.96 1.67 -29.34
N LEU A 553 -7.53 0.72 -28.59
CA LEU A 553 -6.89 -0.58 -28.35
C LEU A 553 -6.90 -1.49 -29.57
N GLN A 554 -7.89 -1.41 -30.46
CA GLN A 554 -7.88 -2.13 -31.73
C GLN A 554 -6.69 -1.78 -32.63
N THR A 555 -6.19 -0.55 -32.51
CA THR A 555 -5.00 -0.10 -33.22
C THR A 555 -3.74 -0.77 -32.66
N TYR A 556 -3.66 -0.97 -31.35
CA TYR A 556 -2.59 -1.77 -30.74
C TYR A 556 -2.71 -3.24 -31.12
N ALA A 557 -3.92 -3.80 -31.10
CA ALA A 557 -4.20 -5.16 -31.55
C ALA A 557 -3.68 -5.41 -32.97
N SER A 558 -3.84 -4.41 -33.84
CA SER A 558 -3.44 -4.47 -35.24
C SER A 558 -1.96 -4.21 -35.51
N ASN A 559 -1.23 -3.65 -34.55
CA ASN A 559 0.18 -3.27 -34.72
C ASN A 559 1.14 -4.13 -33.89
N LEU A 560 0.63 -5.12 -33.17
CA LEU A 560 1.39 -6.06 -32.36
C LEU A 560 1.14 -7.49 -32.83
N VAL A 561 2.08 -8.38 -32.52
CA VAL A 561 1.89 -9.83 -32.68
C VAL A 561 1.45 -10.43 -31.36
N TRP A 562 0.41 -11.24 -31.42
CA TRP A 562 -0.24 -11.88 -30.27
C TRP A 562 -0.03 -13.39 -30.34
N ALA A 563 -0.33 -14.02 -29.23
CA ALA A 563 -0.21 -15.44 -29.04
C ALA A 563 -1.35 -15.94 -28.15
N THR A 564 -1.81 -17.15 -28.41
CA THR A 564 -2.72 -17.87 -27.52
C THR A 564 -1.94 -18.85 -26.65
N TYR A 565 -2.41 -18.99 -25.42
CA TYR A 565 -1.79 -19.78 -24.38
C TYR A 565 -2.82 -20.68 -23.71
N ASP A 566 -2.39 -21.90 -23.36
CA ASP A 566 -3.19 -22.80 -22.55
C ASP A 566 -3.22 -22.36 -21.07
N SER A 567 -3.90 -23.14 -20.22
CA SER A 567 -3.95 -22.90 -18.77
C SER A 567 -2.60 -23.07 -18.07
N ALA A 568 -1.64 -23.76 -18.70
CA ALA A 568 -0.26 -23.90 -18.22
C ALA A 568 0.66 -22.77 -18.73
N SER A 569 0.10 -21.74 -19.39
CA SER A 569 0.84 -20.64 -20.02
C SER A 569 1.82 -21.09 -21.12
N SER A 570 1.56 -22.23 -21.76
CA SER A 570 2.35 -22.70 -22.89
C SER A 570 1.83 -22.08 -24.18
N LEU A 571 2.74 -21.54 -24.99
CA LEU A 571 2.43 -20.97 -26.31
C LEU A 571 1.80 -22.04 -27.22
N GLN A 572 0.60 -21.75 -27.73
CA GLN A 572 -0.12 -22.64 -28.66
C GLN A 572 0.10 -22.20 -30.11
N ARG A 573 -0.25 -20.95 -30.42
CA ARG A 573 -0.06 -20.35 -31.75
C ARG A 573 0.07 -18.83 -31.65
N THR A 574 0.58 -18.24 -32.73
CA THR A 574 0.73 -16.79 -32.87
C THR A 574 -0.15 -16.22 -33.96
N PHE A 575 -0.59 -14.99 -33.79
CA PHE A 575 -1.46 -14.31 -34.73
C PHE A 575 -1.29 -12.79 -34.69
N ARG A 576 -1.87 -12.12 -35.68
CA ARG A 576 -2.06 -10.67 -35.70
C ARG A 576 -3.49 -10.37 -36.12
N ARG A 577 -4.12 -9.40 -35.48
CA ARG A 577 -5.41 -8.85 -35.93
C ARG A 577 -5.17 -7.86 -37.06
N TYR A 578 -5.97 -7.91 -38.12
CA TYR A 578 -5.98 -6.89 -39.17
C TYR A 578 -6.94 -5.76 -38.81
N PRO A 579 -6.81 -4.56 -39.41
CA PRO A 579 -7.72 -3.45 -39.13
C PRO A 579 -9.20 -3.75 -39.38
N ASN A 580 -9.51 -4.71 -40.26
CA ASN A 580 -10.87 -5.17 -40.54
C ASN A 580 -11.38 -6.26 -39.58
N GLY A 581 -10.66 -6.53 -38.49
CA GLY A 581 -11.04 -7.51 -37.47
C GLY A 581 -10.58 -8.95 -37.72
N LEU A 582 -10.18 -9.29 -38.95
CA LEU A 582 -9.74 -10.65 -39.28
C LEU A 582 -8.41 -10.98 -38.60
N LEU A 583 -8.22 -12.23 -38.19
CA LEU A 583 -6.95 -12.71 -37.64
C LEU A 583 -6.15 -13.42 -38.73
N ALA A 584 -4.84 -13.26 -38.71
CA ALA A 584 -3.94 -13.97 -39.61
C ALA A 584 -2.71 -14.52 -38.89
N ASN A 585 -2.18 -15.63 -39.38
CA ASN A 585 -0.88 -16.17 -38.98
C ASN A 585 0.29 -15.40 -39.67
N ALA A 586 1.54 -15.81 -39.40
CA ALA A 586 2.72 -15.19 -40.00
C ALA A 586 2.72 -15.27 -41.54
N GLY A 587 2.24 -16.38 -42.12
CA GLY A 587 2.09 -16.56 -43.55
C GLY A 587 1.10 -15.57 -44.19
N GLY A 588 0.10 -15.13 -43.41
CA GLY A 588 -1.00 -14.30 -43.86
C GLY A 588 -2.30 -15.08 -44.11
N ASP A 589 -2.33 -16.38 -43.75
CA ASP A 589 -3.55 -17.17 -43.81
C ASP A 589 -4.49 -16.74 -42.69
N LEU A 590 -5.78 -16.63 -43.03
CA LEU A 590 -6.80 -16.26 -42.08
C LEU A 590 -7.06 -17.39 -41.08
N ILE A 591 -7.24 -17.01 -39.81
CA ILE A 591 -7.53 -17.93 -38.71
C ILE A 591 -8.73 -17.42 -37.90
N GLU A 592 -9.32 -18.33 -37.12
CA GLU A 592 -10.38 -18.03 -36.15
C GLU A 592 -9.97 -18.51 -34.76
N PHE A 593 -10.52 -17.91 -33.71
CA PHE A 593 -10.31 -18.37 -32.33
C PHE A 593 -10.87 -19.78 -32.13
N GLU A 594 -10.10 -20.63 -31.48
CA GLU A 594 -10.48 -22.00 -31.11
C GLU A 594 -11.12 -22.00 -29.71
N LYS A 595 -11.99 -22.98 -29.43
CA LYS A 595 -12.81 -22.98 -28.20
C LYS A 595 -12.02 -23.21 -26.91
N ASP A 596 -10.84 -23.80 -27.03
CA ASP A 596 -9.92 -24.16 -25.96
C ASP A 596 -8.85 -23.08 -25.72
N GLU A 597 -8.88 -21.97 -26.47
CA GLU A 597 -7.97 -20.85 -26.23
C GLU A 597 -8.41 -20.06 -25.00
N VAL A 598 -7.71 -20.30 -23.90
CA VAL A 598 -8.05 -19.73 -22.60
C VAL A 598 -7.50 -18.31 -22.48
N HIS A 599 -6.25 -18.10 -22.90
CA HIS A 599 -5.56 -16.82 -22.69
C HIS A 599 -4.89 -16.28 -23.95
N ILE A 600 -4.83 -14.95 -24.04
CA ILE A 600 -4.12 -14.20 -25.08
C ILE A 600 -3.03 -13.34 -24.43
N GLY A 601 -1.87 -13.23 -25.09
CA GLY A 601 -0.78 -12.35 -24.66
C GLY A 601 0.05 -11.85 -25.85
N MET A 602 0.81 -10.77 -25.63
CA MET A 602 1.79 -10.33 -26.61
C MET A 602 2.95 -11.32 -26.64
N VAL A 603 3.38 -11.72 -27.85
CA VAL A 603 4.49 -12.67 -28.01
C VAL A 603 5.83 -11.98 -27.77
N HIS A 604 6.71 -12.63 -27.01
CA HIS A 604 8.10 -12.24 -26.83
C HIS A 604 9.02 -12.99 -27.81
N PRO A 605 10.11 -12.40 -28.34
CA PRO A 605 10.99 -13.08 -29.30
C PRO A 605 11.56 -14.43 -28.83
N LEU A 606 11.79 -14.57 -27.52
CA LEU A 606 12.27 -15.83 -26.91
C LEU A 606 11.26 -16.98 -26.93
N GLU A 607 9.98 -16.69 -27.18
CA GLU A 607 8.94 -17.70 -27.30
C GLU A 607 8.86 -18.26 -28.74
N LEU A 608 9.51 -17.59 -29.70
CA LEU A 608 9.49 -17.95 -31.11
C LEU A 608 10.71 -18.76 -31.53
N SER A 609 10.50 -19.67 -32.47
CA SER A 609 11.62 -20.22 -33.23
C SER A 609 12.27 -19.13 -34.10
N ALA A 610 13.52 -19.33 -34.52
CA ALA A 610 14.17 -18.38 -35.43
C ALA A 610 13.44 -18.24 -36.77
N GLU A 611 12.77 -19.30 -37.23
CA GLU A 611 11.95 -19.30 -38.45
C GLU A 611 10.68 -18.47 -38.26
N ASP A 612 9.93 -18.69 -37.17
CA ASP A 612 8.71 -17.94 -36.87
C ASP A 612 8.98 -16.46 -36.61
N LEU A 613 10.07 -16.14 -35.91
CA LEU A 613 10.50 -14.77 -35.67
C LEU A 613 10.76 -14.04 -36.99
N LEU A 614 11.51 -14.67 -37.90
CA LEU A 614 11.81 -14.11 -39.22
C LEU A 614 10.52 -13.97 -40.06
N ALA A 615 9.64 -14.98 -40.03
CA ALA A 615 8.38 -14.94 -40.75
C ALA A 615 7.49 -13.77 -40.29
N TRP A 616 7.40 -13.52 -38.99
CA TRP A 616 6.67 -12.38 -38.45
C TRP A 616 7.33 -11.04 -38.79
N GLN A 617 8.65 -10.92 -38.70
CA GLN A 617 9.37 -9.70 -39.11
C GLN A 617 9.08 -9.36 -40.58
N GLN A 618 9.17 -10.35 -41.47
CA GLN A 618 8.84 -10.20 -42.89
C GLN A 618 7.35 -9.86 -43.11
N HIS A 619 6.45 -10.47 -42.34
CA HIS A 619 5.02 -10.16 -42.39
C HIS A 619 4.76 -8.70 -42.05
N LEU A 620 5.32 -8.19 -40.94
CA LEU A 620 5.13 -6.80 -40.51
C LEU A 620 5.72 -5.81 -41.52
N GLU A 621 6.89 -6.12 -42.09
CA GLU A 621 7.51 -5.31 -43.14
C GLU A 621 6.64 -5.26 -44.41
N ARG A 622 6.18 -6.43 -44.88
CA ARG A 622 5.28 -6.55 -46.05
C ARG A 622 3.99 -5.75 -45.88
N MET A 623 3.43 -5.79 -44.67
CA MET A 623 2.20 -5.06 -44.32
C MET A 623 2.46 -3.60 -43.92
N LYS A 624 3.72 -3.14 -43.92
CA LYS A 624 4.16 -1.79 -43.52
C LYS A 624 3.71 -1.40 -42.10
N VAL A 625 3.63 -2.38 -41.22
CA VAL A 625 3.23 -2.21 -39.83
C VAL A 625 4.44 -1.78 -39.02
N LYS A 626 4.25 -0.75 -38.19
CA LYS A 626 5.27 -0.30 -37.23
C LYS A 626 4.76 -0.58 -35.82
N PRO A 627 5.34 -1.56 -35.12
CA PRO A 627 5.01 -1.80 -33.73
C PRO A 627 5.19 -0.54 -32.87
N PRO A 628 4.32 -0.30 -31.88
CA PRO A 628 4.37 0.89 -31.02
C PRO A 628 5.61 0.90 -30.11
N PHE A 629 6.24 -0.25 -29.89
CA PHE A 629 7.51 -0.44 -29.18
C PHE A 629 8.28 -1.61 -29.82
N ALA A 630 9.56 -1.77 -29.50
CA ALA A 630 10.37 -2.89 -29.99
C ALA A 630 9.85 -4.21 -29.40
N GLN A 631 9.03 -4.91 -30.18
CA GLN A 631 8.49 -6.24 -29.82
C GLN A 631 9.40 -7.34 -30.36
N LEU A 632 9.40 -7.57 -31.69
CA LEU A 632 10.13 -8.67 -32.31
C LEU A 632 11.62 -8.37 -32.48
N ASP A 633 11.98 -7.10 -32.71
CA ASP A 633 13.36 -6.64 -32.81
C ASP A 633 14.01 -6.34 -31.45
N ARG A 634 13.34 -6.77 -30.36
CA ARG A 634 13.81 -6.53 -29.00
C ARG A 634 15.11 -7.32 -28.75
N PRO A 635 16.13 -6.71 -28.12
CA PRO A 635 17.34 -7.43 -27.72
C PRO A 635 17.00 -8.57 -26.75
N VAL A 636 17.61 -9.73 -26.96
CA VAL A 636 17.44 -10.91 -26.10
C VAL A 636 18.79 -11.38 -25.56
N ALA A 637 18.82 -11.75 -24.28
CA ALA A 637 19.99 -12.32 -23.62
C ALA A 637 19.67 -13.77 -23.20
N LEU A 638 20.38 -14.72 -23.83
CA LEU A 638 20.21 -16.15 -23.54
C LEU A 638 21.05 -16.56 -22.33
N LEU A 639 20.47 -17.37 -21.46
CA LEU A 639 21.19 -18.00 -20.35
C LEU A 639 22.14 -19.09 -20.90
N ASP A 640 23.44 -18.94 -20.65
CA ASP A 640 24.40 -20.03 -20.89
C ASP A 640 24.03 -21.24 -20.02
N SER A 641 23.87 -22.40 -20.66
CA SER A 641 23.59 -23.67 -20.02
C SER A 641 24.55 -24.03 -18.87
N ASN A 642 25.82 -23.61 -18.94
CA ASN A 642 26.82 -23.82 -17.90
C ASN A 642 26.59 -22.95 -16.64
N HIS A 643 25.75 -21.92 -16.75
CA HIS A 643 25.48 -20.95 -15.69
C HIS A 643 24.14 -21.17 -14.98
N LYS A 644 23.40 -22.25 -15.29
CA LYS A 644 22.08 -22.53 -14.68
C LYS A 644 22.08 -22.58 -13.16
N ASN A 645 23.17 -23.04 -12.55
CA ASN A 645 23.30 -23.16 -11.08
C ASN A 645 23.77 -21.87 -10.40
N ARG A 646 24.12 -20.81 -11.16
CA ARG A 646 24.52 -19.52 -10.59
C ARG A 646 23.30 -18.76 -10.07
N LYS A 647 23.54 -17.91 -9.08
CA LYS A 647 22.53 -17.09 -8.40
C LYS A 647 22.82 -15.58 -8.44
N GLU A 648 24.05 -15.20 -8.81
CA GLU A 648 24.53 -13.82 -8.85
C GLU A 648 24.70 -13.34 -10.29
N LEU A 649 23.96 -12.31 -10.68
CA LEU A 649 24.06 -11.68 -11.99
C LEU A 649 25.04 -10.50 -11.93
N LYS A 650 26.18 -10.64 -12.62
CA LYS A 650 27.31 -9.69 -12.55
C LYS A 650 27.31 -8.63 -13.65
N THR A 651 26.22 -8.50 -14.41
CA THR A 651 26.12 -7.59 -15.58
C THR A 651 26.41 -6.12 -15.26
N ALA A 652 26.02 -5.67 -14.05
CA ALA A 652 26.25 -4.32 -13.56
C ALA A 652 27.38 -4.23 -12.50
N ASP A 653 27.96 -5.36 -12.11
CA ASP A 653 28.89 -5.45 -10.97
C ASP A 653 30.11 -4.52 -11.18
N LYS A 654 30.39 -3.70 -10.16
CA LYS A 654 31.48 -2.71 -10.11
C LYS A 654 31.40 -1.60 -11.15
N LYS A 655 30.24 -1.38 -11.78
CA LYS A 655 30.05 -0.23 -12.66
C LYS A 655 29.64 0.98 -11.83
N SER A 656 30.34 2.10 -12.04
CA SER A 656 30.05 3.37 -11.39
C SER A 656 29.44 4.36 -12.38
N LEU A 657 28.46 5.13 -11.92
CA LEU A 657 27.77 6.16 -12.67
C LEU A 657 27.15 7.16 -11.70
N SER A 658 26.79 8.36 -12.18
CA SER A 658 26.16 9.36 -11.32
C SER A 658 24.78 8.90 -10.84
N CYS A 659 24.45 9.23 -9.58
CA CYS A 659 23.21 8.89 -8.91
C CYS A 659 21.98 9.32 -9.71
N GLY A 660 22.02 10.53 -10.31
CA GLY A 660 20.95 11.04 -11.17
C GLY A 660 20.76 10.22 -12.45
N THR A 661 21.86 9.82 -13.09
CA THR A 661 21.82 9.01 -14.33
C THR A 661 21.26 7.63 -14.04
N PHE A 662 21.72 6.97 -12.97
CA PHE A 662 21.21 5.68 -12.55
C PHE A 662 19.71 5.73 -12.24
N ARG A 663 19.28 6.64 -11.35
CA ARG A 663 17.87 6.82 -11.00
C ARG A 663 17.01 6.99 -12.24
N SER A 664 17.41 7.89 -13.14
CA SER A 664 16.65 8.16 -14.36
C SER A 664 16.53 6.93 -15.28
N ARG A 665 17.62 6.18 -15.49
CA ARG A 665 17.64 5.02 -16.39
C ARG A 665 16.95 3.80 -15.80
N ALA A 666 17.12 3.56 -14.50
CA ALA A 666 16.52 2.44 -13.79
C ALA A 666 15.00 2.64 -13.65
N GLU A 667 14.55 3.80 -13.17
CA GLU A 667 13.12 4.08 -12.98
C GLU A 667 12.33 4.10 -14.30
N LYS A 668 12.95 4.56 -15.40
CA LYS A 668 12.35 4.50 -16.75
C LYS A 668 12.08 3.05 -17.20
N ARG A 669 12.85 2.09 -16.68
CA ARG A 669 12.73 0.65 -16.98
C ARG A 669 11.92 -0.12 -15.92
N GLY A 670 11.25 0.59 -15.03
CA GLY A 670 10.38 0.00 -14.00
C GLY A 670 11.12 -0.49 -12.76
N TRP A 671 12.42 -0.21 -12.63
CA TRP A 671 13.13 -0.45 -11.37
C TRP A 671 12.70 0.56 -10.33
N GLN A 672 12.56 0.09 -9.10
CA GLN A 672 12.11 0.86 -7.96
C GLN A 672 13.16 0.83 -6.87
N ARG A 673 13.19 1.88 -6.07
CA ARG A 673 14.05 1.92 -4.89
C ARG A 673 13.56 0.91 -3.85
N GLY A 674 14.46 0.11 -3.30
CA GLY A 674 14.22 -0.77 -2.14
C GLY A 674 14.06 -0.01 -0.82
N SER A 675 14.35 -0.69 0.28
CA SER A 675 14.15 -0.15 1.63
C SER A 675 15.04 1.06 1.91
N VAL A 676 14.54 1.96 2.76
CA VAL A 676 15.33 3.07 3.29
C VAL A 676 15.73 2.71 4.70
N VAL A 677 17.03 2.56 4.92
CA VAL A 677 17.62 2.10 6.17
C VAL A 677 18.26 3.27 6.93
N ASP A 678 19.07 2.97 7.95
CA ASP A 678 19.74 3.97 8.78
C ASP A 678 20.49 5.02 7.96
N ALA A 679 20.48 6.26 8.47
CA ALA A 679 21.03 7.44 7.79
C ALA A 679 20.44 7.71 6.38
N GLY A 680 19.27 7.14 6.06
CA GLY A 680 18.66 7.29 4.74
C GLY A 680 19.34 6.47 3.65
N GLY A 681 20.14 5.46 4.02
CA GLY A 681 20.81 4.57 3.09
C GLY A 681 19.83 3.78 2.21
N ILE A 682 20.27 3.48 0.99
CA ILE A 682 19.54 2.69 -0.01
C ILE A 682 20.52 1.65 -0.54
N TRP A 683 20.33 0.39 -0.17
CA TRP A 683 21.26 -0.67 -0.56
C TRP A 683 20.80 -1.46 -1.79
N TYR A 684 19.52 -1.35 -2.14
CA TYR A 684 18.96 -2.11 -3.26
C TYR A 684 18.01 -1.27 -4.11
N TYR A 685 18.03 -1.54 -5.40
CA TYR A 685 16.92 -1.28 -6.32
C TYR A 685 16.32 -2.63 -6.71
N TYR A 686 15.03 -2.66 -7.00
CA TYR A 686 14.34 -3.90 -7.34
C TYR A 686 13.37 -3.72 -8.49
N LYS A 687 13.03 -4.81 -9.18
CA LYS A 687 11.99 -4.85 -10.20
C LYS A 687 11.18 -6.13 -10.04
N SER A 688 9.86 -6.00 -10.12
CA SER A 688 8.94 -7.13 -9.97
C SER A 688 8.38 -7.60 -11.30
N TYR A 689 8.42 -8.92 -11.51
CA TYR A 689 7.82 -9.60 -12.66
C TYR A 689 6.65 -10.47 -12.17
N GLN A 690 5.55 -9.81 -11.76
CA GLN A 690 4.40 -10.46 -11.12
C GLN A 690 3.82 -11.64 -11.92
N GLY A 691 3.68 -11.50 -13.25
CA GLY A 691 3.18 -12.60 -14.10
C GLY A 691 4.09 -13.83 -14.14
N ALA A 692 5.37 -13.67 -13.75
CA ALA A 692 6.34 -14.74 -13.61
C ALA A 692 6.57 -15.19 -12.16
N GLY A 693 5.97 -14.50 -11.17
CA GLY A 693 6.19 -14.76 -9.75
C GLY A 693 7.66 -14.61 -9.32
N VAL A 694 8.41 -13.67 -9.91
CA VAL A 694 9.84 -13.44 -9.63
C VAL A 694 10.12 -11.95 -9.45
N ASP A 695 10.93 -11.62 -8.44
CA ASP A 695 11.50 -10.29 -8.26
C ASP A 695 13.01 -10.33 -8.47
N VAL A 696 13.60 -9.22 -8.89
CA VAL A 696 15.06 -9.05 -8.98
C VAL A 696 15.50 -7.88 -8.13
N PHE A 697 16.56 -8.06 -7.34
CA PHE A 697 17.19 -7.03 -6.52
C PHE A 697 18.60 -6.77 -7.03
N LEU A 698 18.92 -5.51 -7.34
CA LEU A 698 20.23 -5.00 -7.71
C LEU A 698 20.84 -4.29 -6.50
N HIS A 699 21.99 -4.76 -6.05
CA HIS A 699 22.75 -4.08 -4.99
C HIS A 699 23.31 -2.75 -5.49
N VAL A 700 23.26 -1.73 -4.63
CA VAL A 700 23.77 -0.38 -4.89
C VAL A 700 24.53 0.11 -3.66
N GLU A 701 25.76 0.56 -3.89
CA GLU A 701 26.62 1.12 -2.86
C GLU A 701 26.58 2.65 -2.90
N GLU A 702 26.83 3.27 -1.73
CA GLU A 702 26.98 4.72 -1.59
C GLU A 702 25.75 5.56 -1.98
N MET A 703 24.57 4.92 -1.99
CA MET A 703 23.33 5.59 -2.34
C MET A 703 22.49 5.93 -1.11
N TYR A 704 21.99 7.17 -1.04
CA TYR A 704 21.15 7.64 0.07
C TYR A 704 20.08 8.65 -0.36
N VAL A 705 19.08 8.87 0.51
CA VAL A 705 18.00 9.82 0.27
C VAL A 705 18.53 11.26 0.28
N GLY A 706 18.16 12.04 -0.73
CA GLY A 706 18.57 13.44 -0.85
C GLY A 706 19.98 13.65 -1.42
N GLN A 707 20.66 12.57 -1.81
CA GLN A 707 21.96 12.61 -2.48
C GLN A 707 21.98 13.51 -3.72
N ASP A 708 23.09 14.25 -3.88
CA ASP A 708 23.35 15.07 -5.07
C ASP A 708 23.31 14.18 -6.33
N PRO A 709 22.51 14.53 -7.36
CA PRO A 709 22.45 13.77 -8.61
C PRO A 709 23.80 13.58 -9.33
N MET A 710 24.81 14.40 -9.03
CA MET A 710 26.14 14.33 -9.63
C MET A 710 27.11 13.44 -8.87
N GLU A 711 26.82 13.06 -7.61
CA GLU A 711 27.63 12.09 -6.87
C GLU A 711 27.59 10.72 -7.54
N GLU A 712 28.71 10.01 -7.48
CA GLU A 712 28.82 8.66 -8.01
C GLU A 712 28.23 7.64 -7.04
N ILE A 713 27.70 6.56 -7.62
CA ILE A 713 27.31 5.35 -6.92
C ILE A 713 27.97 4.16 -7.63
N THR A 714 28.12 3.05 -6.92
CA THR A 714 28.64 1.81 -7.50
C THR A 714 27.56 0.73 -7.48
N LEU A 715 27.34 0.09 -8.63
CA LEU A 715 26.39 -1.00 -8.74
C LEU A 715 27.08 -2.33 -8.42
N GLY A 716 26.38 -3.18 -7.68
CA GLY A 716 26.82 -4.54 -7.37
C GLY A 716 26.14 -5.59 -8.24
N THR A 717 26.03 -6.79 -7.69
CA THR A 717 25.35 -7.92 -8.34
C THR A 717 23.83 -7.81 -8.20
N ALA A 718 23.11 -8.40 -9.17
CA ALA A 718 21.67 -8.61 -9.06
C ALA A 718 21.32 -10.07 -8.72
N MET A 719 20.24 -10.28 -7.98
CA MET A 719 19.77 -11.59 -7.53
C MET A 719 18.27 -11.72 -7.75
N PHE A 720 17.83 -12.88 -8.23
CA PHE A 720 16.42 -13.21 -8.42
C PHE A 720 15.88 -13.89 -7.16
N VAL A 721 14.66 -13.56 -6.75
CA VAL A 721 13.95 -14.19 -5.65
C VAL A 721 12.54 -14.59 -6.08
N GLN A 722 11.92 -15.49 -5.32
CA GLN A 722 10.48 -15.74 -5.45
C GLN A 722 9.72 -14.44 -5.21
N GLY A 723 8.75 -14.13 -6.07
CA GLY A 723 7.91 -12.94 -5.96
C GLY A 723 7.24 -12.83 -4.59
N ASP A 724 7.14 -11.60 -4.08
CA ASP A 724 6.52 -11.26 -2.79
C ASP A 724 7.22 -11.88 -1.56
N SER A 725 8.38 -12.53 -1.72
CA SER A 725 9.13 -13.13 -0.60
C SER A 725 10.01 -12.14 0.19
N VAL A 726 10.08 -10.88 -0.28
CA VAL A 726 10.90 -9.82 0.30
C VAL A 726 10.01 -8.62 0.63
N HIS A 727 10.04 -8.19 1.89
CA HIS A 727 9.33 -6.98 2.34
C HIS A 727 10.19 -5.73 2.14
N ILE A 728 9.56 -4.64 1.74
CA ILE A 728 10.23 -3.37 1.44
C ILE A 728 9.59 -2.25 2.26
N GLY A 729 10.40 -1.55 3.05
CA GLY A 729 9.89 -0.60 4.03
C GLY A 729 10.88 0.46 4.49
N SER A 730 10.46 1.24 5.48
CA SER A 730 11.36 2.15 6.20
C SER A 730 11.92 1.39 7.39
N TYR A 731 13.25 1.35 7.54
CA TYR A 731 13.94 0.53 8.54
C TYR A 731 13.65 -0.98 8.41
N GLU A 732 13.32 -1.42 7.19
CA GLU A 732 13.17 -2.83 6.84
C GLU A 732 14.53 -3.36 6.35
N TYR A 733 14.97 -4.49 6.89
CA TYR A 733 16.24 -5.15 6.53
C TYR A 733 15.96 -6.58 6.06
N ASN A 734 15.18 -6.71 4.98
CA ASN A 734 14.65 -8.01 4.54
C ASN A 734 15.19 -8.48 3.18
N GLU A 735 15.84 -7.60 2.42
CA GLU A 735 16.44 -7.90 1.12
C GLU A 735 17.54 -8.99 1.23
N PRO A 736 17.72 -9.82 0.18
CA PRO A 736 18.70 -10.90 0.20
C PRO A 736 20.12 -10.33 0.18
N ASN A 737 20.88 -10.56 1.25
CA ASN A 737 22.24 -10.03 1.37
C ASN A 737 23.31 -10.88 0.66
N ASN A 738 23.00 -12.13 0.31
CA ASN A 738 23.91 -13.04 -0.38
C ASN A 738 23.16 -14.20 -1.05
N THR A 739 23.91 -15.05 -1.76
CA THR A 739 23.38 -16.21 -2.50
C THR A 739 23.00 -17.43 -1.66
N ASP A 740 23.36 -17.43 -0.37
CA ASP A 740 22.98 -18.46 0.59
C ASP A 740 21.54 -18.26 1.11
N ASP A 741 20.94 -17.09 0.87
CA ASP A 741 19.55 -16.84 1.21
C ASP A 741 18.64 -17.86 0.49
N PRO A 742 17.78 -18.60 1.23
CA PRO A 742 16.94 -19.66 0.65
C PRO A 742 15.93 -19.14 -0.36
N ARG A 743 15.62 -17.83 -0.36
CA ARG A 743 14.70 -17.21 -1.31
C ARG A 743 15.35 -16.94 -2.67
N VAL A 744 16.68 -16.92 -2.75
CA VAL A 744 17.41 -16.61 -3.98
C VAL A 744 17.39 -17.78 -4.95
N LEU A 745 16.86 -17.51 -6.14
CA LEU A 745 16.68 -18.45 -7.23
C LEU A 745 17.97 -18.62 -8.04
N ALA A 746 18.28 -19.86 -8.39
CA ALA A 746 19.28 -20.15 -9.41
C ALA A 746 18.74 -19.75 -10.79
N PHE A 747 19.60 -19.31 -11.71
CA PHE A 747 19.19 -18.84 -13.03
C PHE A 747 18.37 -19.86 -13.82
N GLY A 748 18.64 -21.16 -13.66
CA GLY A 748 17.85 -22.23 -14.28
C GLY A 748 16.42 -22.37 -13.74
N LYS A 749 16.06 -21.66 -12.67
CA LYS A 749 14.71 -21.57 -12.09
C LYS A 749 14.00 -20.25 -12.42
N VAL A 750 14.70 -19.32 -13.06
CA VAL A 750 14.14 -18.03 -13.49
C VAL A 750 13.58 -18.19 -14.91
N PRO A 751 12.36 -17.70 -15.19
CA PRO A 751 11.81 -17.74 -16.54
C PRO A 751 12.74 -17.04 -17.55
N PRO A 752 12.94 -17.59 -18.77
CA PRO A 752 13.91 -17.06 -19.74
C PRO A 752 13.70 -15.58 -20.08
N ILE A 753 12.44 -15.16 -20.20
CA ILE A 753 12.09 -13.76 -20.47
C ILE A 753 12.53 -12.86 -19.32
N VAL A 754 12.24 -13.22 -18.06
CA VAL A 754 12.65 -12.44 -16.88
C VAL A 754 14.17 -12.28 -16.81
N TYR A 755 14.91 -13.36 -17.05
CA TYR A 755 16.37 -13.33 -17.10
C TYR A 755 16.87 -12.38 -18.21
N SER A 756 16.37 -12.57 -19.43
CA SER A 756 16.75 -11.77 -20.59
C SER A 756 16.50 -10.28 -20.38
N GLU A 757 15.28 -9.93 -19.95
CA GLU A 757 14.86 -8.56 -19.68
C GLU A 757 15.67 -7.89 -18.58
N THR A 758 16.06 -8.65 -17.55
CA THR A 758 16.91 -8.13 -16.49
C THR A 758 18.31 -7.82 -17.02
N VAL A 759 18.90 -8.73 -17.80
CA VAL A 759 20.24 -8.55 -18.36
C VAL A 759 20.28 -7.33 -19.27
N THR A 760 19.33 -7.23 -20.22
CA THR A 760 19.27 -6.11 -21.17
C THR A 760 18.98 -4.78 -20.48
N ASP A 761 18.14 -4.77 -19.44
CA ASP A 761 17.94 -3.59 -18.59
C ASP A 761 19.25 -3.15 -17.93
N LEU A 762 19.98 -4.05 -17.28
CA LEU A 762 21.23 -3.73 -16.58
C LEU A 762 22.33 -3.26 -17.54
N GLU A 763 22.44 -3.86 -18.72
CA GLU A 763 23.32 -3.39 -19.79
C GLU A 763 22.98 -1.95 -20.19
N ALA A 764 21.70 -1.68 -20.44
CA ALA A 764 21.26 -0.36 -20.91
C ALA A 764 21.17 0.71 -19.80
N ILE A 765 21.14 0.32 -18.53
CA ILE A 765 21.32 1.22 -17.38
C ILE A 765 22.79 1.67 -17.30
N THR A 766 23.71 0.77 -17.62
CA THR A 766 25.15 0.96 -17.41
C THR A 766 25.93 1.41 -18.64
N SER A 767 25.32 1.37 -19.83
CA SER A 767 25.81 2.00 -21.06
C SER A 767 25.71 3.51 -21.01
#